data_AF-A0A432T0Q7-F1
#
_entry.id   AF-A0A432T0Q7-F1
#
_cell.length_a   1.000
_cell.length_b   1.000
_cell.length_c   1.000
_cell.angle_alpha   90.00
_cell.angle_beta   90.00
_cell.angle_gamma   90.00
#
_symmetry.space_group_name_H-M   'P 1'
#
loop_
_entity.id
_entity.type
_entity.pdbx_description
1 polymer ?
#
loop_
_entity_poly.entity_id
_entity_poly.type
_entity_poly.pdbx_seq_one_letter_code
_entity_poly.pdbx_strand_id
1 'polypeptide(L)'
;MMKKHMIKHLFIWNVVLLMTQSYADLNFDGCSGSGTFEQQIESYNGDYNKSVYVGEIPKGIQGLHINLISDKDVDIRLYGDNNDKIVHWPYGILSFPREESKAYKNVTITYSGFNGVGGKKGNEYITIAKTTPTKMRMEAFGYEAGYATVNYSWTGKEGCSPKKAGTGDFTQNIKAKETSLVGTIPPHIKDVTIQLTSDKDLDIQLYGADGTAIVSWEPKGLLFDSAKQEIDYHGMHIEWSGYYGVNGQKGNEYIKITGTTSEMLVMKVYGYEAGSAEVHYSWGKDAVENALTSGSVKTINEETLLAATIKELEDLKTIKSSLLKTIYKNETIQYDPGRRTQLIEPLVENLYNIYPILQGNKGYALAALGVKRNSRFAVFGSTPLWYFEHNRNMRFEPQFKRILFWLMHGDLIKKRTIGLSFLDSNKKEIKAWIEKNYPKWSIKECDSHNPDFTTCYNNVDLILTGREADNKNVQSIVEALQKATTSGIPILYFHTNTEQLNKISAHIANELGFTFVYLGNYWKRDKADWNNYESMKDGIGLDLIETLLKNIQKKSYSFDWEKCAKKGIRMSCAQVPGVPKFEAALRNLKHILGSLDRKKIDIFSSSKYRLQKLLILLGDKFRESVTYPMDKIKTDDTEFIKSFYADNAVYNYRKINPTQPDMGNFSRSDFSNITPITKTIQMTSRIHFCAAGLYALPGKTMKITRNDHSDLTVKVFINSLRSTATHEYATNSYNRPKYLQTEHYVIEPGESIMLTSAYGGPIQLEFSKNDLAVNIKFEQVGEHPYWESTADNDSFKKKLEANEYDWAEIATAGFTIHSKIDKMKESISDPKWGGTAEGLAKAVVQYTSNYPHVLSGVKGKGVDVVPEIHDWAEERGITIATIDLMKHMNADQATCGYGCSGNPYDAYWEFGPIRHGDIHEMGHSMQMMRFDGFPNHAATNTFSYYTKSRYFENTGEDPDCQGLPFKTFFQKVQSAVGKSDVTAYLKTHLWDKASLGDRYLLKIEAMMHAQKLGKVKNGWHVLARVHMLQREMRRAKKDWETRKTAVGFSTYSLNEINKIGHNDWLVVAYSYVAQVDFRDYFDMVGIPYSKKAREQIATFGFEKALKTLFVSTNTGYCKEDKYGRLLDKSTLPIDGTTSFTY
;
A
#
# COMPACT_ATOMS: atom_id res chain seq x y z
N MET A 1 9.67 -33.73 -66.74
CA MET A 1 10.99 -33.31 -67.27
C MET A 1 11.81 -32.78 -66.09
N MET A 2 12.61 -33.60 -65.42
CA MET A 2 14.05 -33.84 -65.66
C MET A 2 14.96 -32.60 -65.66
N LYS A 3 15.94 -32.63 -64.73
CA LYS A 3 17.30 -32.03 -64.75
C LYS A 3 17.37 -30.50 -64.54
N LYS A 4 18.35 -29.90 -63.84
CA LYS A 4 19.68 -30.34 -63.33
C LYS A 4 20.24 -29.22 -62.42
N HIS A 5 21.03 -29.61 -61.41
CA HIS A 5 22.17 -28.90 -60.77
C HIS A 5 21.84 -27.67 -59.89
N MET A 6 22.40 -27.48 -58.67
CA MET A 6 23.80 -27.63 -58.27
C MET A 6 23.95 -27.82 -56.73
N ILE A 7 24.79 -28.80 -56.36
CA ILE A 7 25.77 -28.81 -55.24
C ILE A 7 25.26 -28.67 -53.79
N LYS A 8 25.22 -29.84 -53.12
CA LYS A 8 25.42 -30.00 -51.67
C LYS A 8 26.93 -30.09 -51.40
N HIS A 9 27.49 -29.13 -50.65
CA HIS A 9 28.70 -29.35 -49.88
C HIS A 9 28.40 -29.10 -48.40
N LEU A 10 28.38 -30.21 -47.66
CA LEU A 10 28.34 -30.28 -46.22
C LEU A 10 29.72 -29.81 -45.72
N PHE A 11 29.82 -28.54 -45.29
CA PHE A 11 31.04 -28.04 -44.66
C PHE A 11 31.07 -28.53 -43.20
N ILE A 12 32.04 -29.40 -42.93
CA ILE A 12 32.48 -29.82 -41.61
C ILE A 12 32.91 -28.57 -40.84
N TRP A 13 32.12 -28.18 -39.83
CA TRP A 13 32.60 -27.25 -38.80
C TRP A 13 33.32 -28.07 -37.73
N ASN A 14 34.64 -27.96 -37.72
CA ASN A 14 35.49 -28.34 -36.59
C ASN A 14 35.04 -27.53 -35.36
N VAL A 15 34.22 -28.14 -34.50
CA VAL A 15 34.09 -27.67 -33.12
C VAL A 15 35.35 -28.15 -32.41
N VAL A 16 36.30 -27.23 -32.26
CA VAL A 16 37.35 -27.35 -31.25
C VAL A 16 36.63 -27.33 -29.90
N LEU A 17 36.36 -28.50 -29.34
CA LEU A 17 36.06 -28.65 -27.92
C LEU A 17 37.33 -28.25 -27.17
N LEU A 18 37.43 -26.98 -26.78
CA LEU A 18 38.25 -26.58 -25.64
C LEU A 18 37.60 -27.23 -24.42
N MET A 19 37.95 -28.50 -24.16
CA MET A 19 37.81 -29.04 -22.82
C MET A 19 38.79 -28.25 -21.95
N THR A 20 38.31 -27.18 -21.33
CA THR A 20 38.93 -26.72 -20.09
C THR A 20 38.76 -27.86 -19.11
N GLN A 21 39.78 -28.68 -18.91
CA GLN A 21 39.88 -29.53 -17.73
C GLN A 21 39.80 -28.56 -16.55
N SER A 22 38.62 -28.48 -15.93
CA SER A 22 38.50 -27.93 -14.59
C SER A 22 39.29 -28.89 -13.70
N TYR A 23 40.49 -28.49 -13.30
CA TYR A 23 41.22 -29.19 -12.26
C TYR A 23 40.34 -29.18 -11.01
N ALA A 24 40.10 -30.36 -10.42
CA ALA A 24 39.50 -30.42 -9.10
C ALA A 24 40.54 -29.93 -8.08
N ASP A 25 40.16 -28.99 -7.22
CA ASP A 25 41.04 -28.29 -6.28
C ASP A 25 40.34 -28.18 -4.91
N LEU A 26 41.11 -27.92 -3.86
CA LEU A 26 40.62 -27.65 -2.51
C LEU A 26 39.81 -26.34 -2.49
N ASN A 27 38.50 -26.43 -2.25
CA ASN A 27 37.62 -25.27 -2.08
C ASN A 27 37.36 -24.96 -0.58
N PHE A 28 37.69 -23.72 -0.16
CA PHE A 28 37.48 -23.19 1.20
C PHE A 28 36.58 -21.93 1.25
N ASP A 29 35.58 -21.85 0.37
CA ASP A 29 34.66 -20.70 0.25
C ASP A 29 33.71 -20.57 1.47
N GLY A 30 33.53 -21.64 2.25
CA GLY A 30 32.73 -21.68 3.48
C GLY A 30 33.51 -21.35 4.76
N CYS A 31 32.79 -20.96 5.83
CA CYS A 31 33.39 -20.77 7.17
C CYS A 31 33.88 -22.09 7.78
N SER A 32 33.28 -23.20 7.39
CA SER A 32 33.62 -24.59 7.73
C SER A 32 33.05 -25.46 6.62
N GLY A 33 33.53 -26.69 6.48
CA GLY A 33 33.05 -27.58 5.43
C GLY A 33 33.93 -28.79 5.22
N SER A 34 33.63 -29.51 4.14
CA SER A 34 34.40 -30.62 3.61
C SER A 34 34.26 -30.70 2.10
N GLY A 35 35.14 -31.45 1.46
CA GLY A 35 35.05 -31.77 0.04
C GLY A 35 35.75 -33.08 -0.27
N THR A 36 35.38 -33.67 -1.40
CA THR A 36 36.06 -34.84 -1.97
C THR A 36 36.25 -34.67 -3.46
N PHE A 37 37.40 -35.11 -3.98
CA PHE A 37 37.64 -35.19 -5.41
C PHE A 37 38.70 -36.25 -5.73
N GLU A 38 38.72 -36.72 -6.98
CA GLU A 38 39.77 -37.59 -7.49
C GLU A 38 40.85 -36.77 -8.19
N GLN A 39 42.11 -37.06 -7.87
CA GLN A 39 43.28 -36.45 -8.49
C GLN A 39 44.11 -37.54 -9.16
N GLN A 40 44.37 -37.38 -10.46
CA GLN A 40 45.31 -38.25 -11.16
C GLN A 40 46.74 -37.87 -10.77
N ILE A 41 47.52 -38.85 -10.29
CA ILE A 41 48.91 -38.71 -9.87
C ILE A 41 49.81 -39.39 -10.89
N GLU A 42 50.80 -38.65 -11.37
CA GLU A 42 51.84 -39.20 -12.24
C GLU A 42 52.96 -39.82 -11.40
N SER A 43 53.54 -40.92 -11.89
CA SER A 43 54.77 -41.44 -11.30
C SER A 43 55.93 -40.47 -11.54
N TYR A 44 56.81 -40.38 -10.55
CA TYR A 44 57.99 -39.53 -10.56
C TYR A 44 59.00 -39.90 -11.67
N ASN A 45 58.98 -41.15 -12.17
CA ASN A 45 59.86 -41.64 -13.24
C ASN A 45 61.36 -41.31 -13.05
N GLY A 46 61.85 -41.25 -11.80
CA GLY A 46 63.23 -40.90 -11.46
C GLY A 46 63.48 -39.41 -11.16
N ASP A 47 62.53 -38.52 -11.42
CA ASP A 47 62.62 -37.09 -11.08
C ASP A 47 61.96 -36.82 -9.72
N TYR A 48 62.78 -36.65 -8.68
CA TYR A 48 62.30 -36.37 -7.32
C TYR A 48 61.60 -35.02 -7.16
N ASN A 49 61.72 -34.09 -8.13
CA ASN A 49 61.00 -32.83 -8.12
C ASN A 49 59.65 -32.91 -8.82
N LYS A 50 59.35 -34.04 -9.48
CA LYS A 50 58.08 -34.25 -10.18
C LYS A 50 56.98 -34.63 -9.20
N SER A 51 56.11 -33.68 -8.88
CA SER A 51 54.88 -33.85 -8.10
C SER A 51 53.69 -33.21 -8.82
N VAL A 52 52.49 -33.68 -8.48
CA VAL A 52 51.23 -33.18 -9.03
C VAL A 52 50.62 -32.18 -8.05
N TYR A 53 50.26 -31.00 -8.53
CA TYR A 53 49.54 -30.01 -7.74
C TYR A 53 48.16 -30.54 -7.34
N VAL A 54 47.85 -30.52 -6.04
CA VAL A 54 46.55 -30.96 -5.50
C VAL A 54 45.69 -29.75 -5.14
N GLY A 55 46.29 -28.72 -4.55
CA GLY A 55 45.54 -27.51 -4.24
C GLY A 55 46.19 -26.53 -3.28
N GLU A 56 45.49 -25.43 -3.04
CA GLU A 56 45.91 -24.37 -2.14
C GLU A 56 45.07 -24.34 -0.85
N ILE A 57 45.75 -24.23 0.29
CA ILE A 57 45.14 -24.05 1.61
C ILE A 57 45.38 -22.61 2.05
N PRO A 58 44.34 -21.76 2.17
CA PRO A 58 44.50 -20.39 2.60
C PRO A 58 45.04 -20.27 4.04
N LYS A 59 45.59 -19.10 4.37
CA LYS A 59 45.81 -18.70 5.77
C LYS A 59 44.45 -18.56 6.47
N GLY A 60 44.37 -18.94 7.74
CA GLY A 60 43.17 -18.71 8.56
C GLY A 60 42.21 -19.89 8.62
N ILE A 61 42.51 -21.03 8.00
CA ILE A 61 41.70 -22.25 8.07
C ILE A 61 41.93 -22.94 9.41
N GLN A 62 40.88 -23.30 10.14
CA GLN A 62 40.94 -23.88 11.48
C GLN A 62 40.51 -25.35 11.44
N GLY A 63 41.20 -26.20 12.20
CA GLY A 63 40.85 -27.62 12.34
C GLY A 63 40.88 -28.36 10.99
N LEU A 64 41.90 -28.10 10.18
CA LEU A 64 42.04 -28.72 8.87
C LEU A 64 42.43 -30.20 9.01
N HIS A 65 41.75 -31.06 8.27
CA HIS A 65 42.13 -32.45 8.07
C HIS A 65 42.04 -32.78 6.58
N ILE A 66 43.10 -33.36 6.02
CA ILE A 66 43.16 -33.83 4.64
C ILE A 66 43.61 -35.28 4.66
N ASN A 67 42.89 -36.14 3.96
CA ASN A 67 43.17 -37.55 3.77
C ASN A 67 43.29 -37.85 2.28
N LEU A 68 44.41 -38.42 1.87
CA LEU A 68 44.72 -38.84 0.51
C LEU A 68 44.71 -40.37 0.48
N ILE A 69 43.82 -40.95 -0.32
CA ILE A 69 43.55 -42.39 -0.38
C ILE A 69 43.81 -42.90 -1.79
N SER A 70 44.70 -43.86 -1.93
CA SER A 70 45.09 -44.47 -3.21
C SER A 70 45.43 -45.95 -3.01
N ASP A 71 45.24 -46.75 -4.06
CA ASP A 71 45.76 -48.12 -4.16
C ASP A 71 47.24 -48.16 -4.60
N LYS A 72 47.80 -47.01 -4.97
CA LYS A 72 49.18 -46.80 -5.39
C LYS A 72 50.02 -46.10 -4.34
N ASP A 73 51.32 -46.33 -4.36
CA ASP A 73 52.29 -45.66 -3.48
C ASP A 73 52.43 -44.18 -3.90
N VAL A 74 51.68 -43.31 -3.21
CA VAL A 74 51.63 -41.87 -3.43
C VAL A 74 51.75 -41.16 -2.08
N ASP A 75 52.58 -40.12 -2.04
CA ASP A 75 52.88 -39.38 -0.81
C ASP A 75 52.36 -37.95 -0.87
N ILE A 76 51.93 -37.42 0.27
CA ILE A 76 51.60 -36.00 0.41
C ILE A 76 52.88 -35.16 0.48
N ARG A 77 52.91 -34.06 -0.27
CA ARG A 77 53.87 -32.96 -0.09
C ARG A 77 53.13 -31.69 0.28
N LEU A 78 53.58 -31.02 1.34
CA LEU A 78 52.99 -29.76 1.81
C LEU A 78 54.07 -28.69 1.92
N TYR A 79 53.81 -27.55 1.29
CA TYR A 79 54.71 -26.41 1.24
C TYR A 79 54.07 -25.19 1.91
N GLY A 80 54.86 -24.43 2.69
CA GLY A 80 54.45 -23.13 3.25
C GLY A 80 54.85 -21.95 2.35
N ASP A 81 54.82 -20.74 2.90
CA ASP A 81 55.34 -19.54 2.21
C ASP A 81 56.80 -19.74 1.78
N ASN A 82 57.22 -19.06 0.72
CA ASN A 82 58.59 -19.11 0.22
C ASN A 82 59.10 -20.54 -0.10
N ASN A 83 58.17 -21.48 -0.33
CA ASN A 83 58.46 -22.89 -0.62
C ASN A 83 59.08 -23.69 0.54
N ASP A 84 58.79 -23.30 1.79
CA ASP A 84 59.16 -24.06 2.99
C ASP A 84 58.62 -25.51 2.90
N LYS A 85 59.50 -26.52 2.94
CA LYS A 85 59.09 -27.94 2.90
C LYS A 85 58.55 -28.39 4.26
N ILE A 86 57.23 -28.32 4.44
CA ILE A 86 56.57 -28.72 5.70
C ILE A 86 56.48 -30.24 5.77
N VAL A 87 55.79 -30.86 4.81
CA VAL A 87 55.75 -32.32 4.61
C VAL A 87 56.45 -32.63 3.30
N HIS A 88 57.59 -33.32 3.37
CA HIS A 88 58.35 -33.67 2.17
C HIS A 88 59.42 -34.70 2.50
N TRP A 89 59.46 -35.83 1.80
CA TRP A 89 60.61 -36.73 1.89
C TRP A 89 61.70 -36.35 0.86
N PRO A 90 63.01 -36.37 1.21
CA PRO A 90 63.58 -36.65 2.54
C PRO A 90 63.81 -35.38 3.39
N TYR A 91 63.54 -34.17 2.90
CA TYR A 91 64.04 -32.89 3.47
C TYR A 91 62.99 -31.98 4.13
N GLY A 92 61.79 -32.48 4.41
CA GLY A 92 60.73 -31.71 5.07
C GLY A 92 60.88 -31.68 6.59
N ILE A 93 60.17 -30.74 7.24
CA ILE A 93 60.02 -30.70 8.70
C ILE A 93 59.46 -32.04 9.19
N LEU A 94 58.44 -32.54 8.49
CA LEU A 94 57.83 -33.86 8.61
C LEU A 94 58.24 -34.70 7.38
N SER A 95 59.03 -35.75 7.61
CA SER A 95 59.59 -36.59 6.53
C SER A 95 59.77 -38.05 6.91
N PHE A 96 59.23 -38.48 8.06
CA PHE A 96 59.41 -39.84 8.57
C PHE A 96 58.41 -40.85 7.97
N PRO A 97 58.75 -42.16 7.96
CA PRO A 97 57.87 -43.23 7.47
C PRO A 97 56.63 -43.49 8.32
N ARG A 98 56.48 -42.82 9.47
CA ARG A 98 55.42 -43.06 10.45
C ARG A 98 54.88 -41.73 10.94
N GLU A 99 53.74 -41.77 11.63
CA GLU A 99 53.08 -40.58 12.13
C GLU A 99 54.02 -39.73 12.99
N GLU A 100 54.08 -38.45 12.66
CA GLU A 100 54.88 -37.46 13.37
C GLU A 100 54.08 -36.16 13.50
N SER A 101 54.23 -35.48 14.65
CA SER A 101 53.67 -34.15 14.90
C SER A 101 54.79 -33.16 15.20
N LYS A 102 54.89 -32.10 14.41
CA LYS A 102 55.90 -31.04 14.59
C LYS A 102 55.31 -29.66 14.44
N ALA A 103 55.93 -28.67 15.05
CA ALA A 103 55.51 -27.29 14.97
C ALA A 103 56.04 -26.61 13.69
N TYR A 104 55.16 -25.91 12.97
CA TYR A 104 55.51 -24.96 11.91
C TYR A 104 54.87 -23.61 12.23
N LYS A 105 55.68 -22.55 12.37
CA LYS A 105 55.24 -21.20 12.77
C LYS A 105 54.26 -21.21 13.97
N ASN A 106 54.62 -21.96 15.04
CA ASN A 106 53.85 -22.13 16.28
C ASN A 106 52.51 -22.89 16.17
N VAL A 107 52.28 -23.59 15.05
CA VAL A 107 51.12 -24.46 14.85
C VAL A 107 51.59 -25.89 14.68
N THR A 108 51.05 -26.82 15.46
CA THR A 108 51.35 -28.25 15.33
C THR A 108 50.67 -28.81 14.09
N ILE A 109 51.47 -29.44 13.23
CA ILE A 109 51.02 -30.16 12.05
C ILE A 109 51.35 -31.64 12.30
N THR A 110 50.35 -32.50 12.11
CA THR A 110 50.47 -33.95 12.20
C THR A 110 50.42 -34.52 10.79
N TYR A 111 51.35 -35.41 10.47
CA TYR A 111 51.41 -36.14 9.20
C TYR A 111 51.54 -37.63 9.48
N SER A 112 50.77 -38.47 8.78
CA SER A 112 50.76 -39.93 8.95
C SER A 112 52.08 -40.63 8.63
N GLY A 113 52.97 -39.98 7.88
CA GLY A 113 54.18 -40.58 7.33
C GLY A 113 53.97 -41.21 5.95
N PHE A 114 55.07 -41.38 5.21
CA PHE A 114 55.04 -41.86 3.81
C PHE A 114 54.78 -43.37 3.64
N ASN A 115 54.70 -44.15 4.72
CA ASN A 115 54.18 -45.52 4.64
C ASN A 115 52.66 -45.60 4.88
N GLY A 116 52.01 -44.44 5.03
CA GLY A 116 50.58 -44.32 5.29
C GLY A 116 50.11 -44.92 6.62
N VAL A 117 48.79 -44.86 6.83
CA VAL A 117 48.15 -45.35 8.06
C VAL A 117 48.15 -46.88 8.10
N GLY A 118 48.70 -47.45 9.17
CA GLY A 118 48.77 -48.91 9.35
C GLY A 118 49.67 -49.64 8.34
N GLY A 119 50.63 -48.94 7.73
CA GLY A 119 51.54 -49.49 6.72
C GLY A 119 50.95 -49.57 5.31
N LYS A 120 49.75 -49.02 5.09
CA LYS A 120 49.12 -48.95 3.77
C LYS A 120 49.64 -47.73 3.01
N LYS A 121 50.68 -47.94 2.21
CA LYS A 121 51.22 -46.96 1.25
C LYS A 121 50.10 -46.38 0.36
N GLY A 122 50.14 -45.07 0.11
CA GLY A 122 49.07 -44.35 -0.58
C GLY A 122 47.87 -43.91 0.27
N ASN A 123 47.88 -44.19 1.58
CA ASN A 123 46.82 -43.76 2.52
C ASN A 123 47.40 -42.84 3.57
N GLU A 124 47.42 -41.54 3.27
CA GLU A 124 48.11 -40.54 4.08
C GLU A 124 47.20 -39.42 4.53
N TYR A 125 47.49 -38.80 5.67
CA TYR A 125 46.76 -37.63 6.10
C TYR A 125 47.65 -36.54 6.68
N ILE A 126 47.12 -35.32 6.64
CA ILE A 126 47.62 -34.16 7.36
C ILE A 126 46.50 -33.61 8.25
N THR A 127 46.84 -33.32 9.51
CA THR A 127 45.95 -32.63 10.44
C THR A 127 46.61 -31.36 10.98
N ILE A 128 45.86 -30.26 10.98
CA ILE A 128 46.23 -28.98 11.60
C ILE A 128 45.08 -28.57 12.53
N ALA A 129 45.22 -28.87 13.81
CA ALA A 129 44.15 -28.68 14.79
C ALA A 129 43.82 -27.20 15.09
N LYS A 130 44.80 -26.30 14.87
CA LYS A 130 44.64 -24.84 15.07
C LYS A 130 44.44 -24.13 13.72
N THR A 131 44.59 -22.82 13.71
CA THR A 131 44.54 -21.98 12.51
C THR A 131 45.78 -22.20 11.64
N THR A 132 45.62 -22.37 10.33
CA THR A 132 46.73 -22.40 9.37
C THR A 132 47.50 -21.08 9.46
N PRO A 133 48.79 -21.10 9.82
CA PRO A 133 49.55 -19.88 10.12
C PRO A 133 49.84 -19.06 8.86
N THR A 134 49.77 -19.71 7.70
CA THR A 134 49.98 -19.09 6.40
C THR A 134 49.29 -19.85 5.27
N LYS A 135 49.36 -19.32 4.05
CA LYS A 135 48.95 -19.98 2.83
C LYS A 135 49.90 -21.15 2.55
N MET A 136 49.34 -22.33 2.33
CA MET A 136 50.09 -23.56 2.06
C MET A 136 49.67 -24.12 0.70
N ARG A 137 50.58 -24.82 0.06
CA ARG A 137 50.34 -25.55 -1.19
C ARG A 137 50.50 -27.04 -0.93
N MET A 138 49.49 -27.81 -1.31
CA MET A 138 49.54 -29.26 -1.29
C MET A 138 49.84 -29.79 -2.69
N GLU A 139 50.77 -30.73 -2.75
CA GLU A 139 51.09 -31.52 -3.91
C GLU A 139 51.09 -33.01 -3.51
N ALA A 140 51.04 -33.90 -4.49
CA ALA A 140 51.13 -35.33 -4.30
C ALA A 140 52.25 -35.90 -5.17
N PHE A 141 53.05 -36.79 -4.60
CA PHE A 141 54.22 -37.39 -5.22
C PHE A 141 53.97 -38.88 -5.45
N GLY A 142 53.90 -39.32 -6.70
CA GLY A 142 53.67 -40.73 -7.00
C GLY A 142 54.96 -41.52 -7.17
N TYR A 143 55.20 -42.52 -6.31
CA TYR A 143 56.13 -43.60 -6.66
C TYR A 143 55.52 -44.43 -7.80
N GLU A 144 54.21 -44.68 -7.73
CA GLU A 144 53.41 -45.28 -8.80
C GLU A 144 52.36 -44.30 -9.34
N ALA A 145 52.03 -44.41 -10.63
CA ALA A 145 50.98 -43.61 -11.25
C ALA A 145 49.60 -44.21 -10.95
N GLY A 146 48.64 -43.38 -10.58
CA GLY A 146 47.29 -43.82 -10.21
C GLY A 146 46.35 -42.66 -9.87
N TYR A 147 45.12 -42.96 -9.47
CA TYR A 147 44.19 -41.97 -8.96
C TYR A 147 44.21 -41.98 -7.43
N ALA A 148 44.24 -40.80 -6.83
CA ALA A 148 44.07 -40.62 -5.40
C ALA A 148 42.75 -39.88 -5.12
N THR A 149 41.95 -40.41 -4.20
CA THR A 149 40.81 -39.68 -3.63
C THR A 149 41.31 -38.76 -2.53
N VAL A 150 41.08 -37.45 -2.68
CA VAL A 150 41.42 -36.44 -1.69
C VAL A 150 40.15 -36.04 -0.95
N ASN A 151 40.07 -36.42 0.32
CA ASN A 151 39.03 -35.99 1.25
C ASN A 151 39.59 -34.89 2.15
N TYR A 152 38.91 -33.77 2.28
CA TYR A 152 39.36 -32.70 3.17
C TYR A 152 38.21 -32.09 3.96
N SER A 153 38.51 -31.55 5.14
CA SER A 153 37.54 -30.88 6.01
C SER A 153 38.20 -29.79 6.86
N TRP A 154 37.42 -28.78 7.25
CA TRP A 154 37.85 -27.73 8.16
C TRP A 154 36.70 -27.30 9.07
N THR A 155 37.02 -27.01 10.33
CA THR A 155 36.02 -26.69 11.36
C THR A 155 35.74 -25.20 11.50
N GLY A 156 36.59 -24.34 10.93
CA GLY A 156 36.45 -22.89 11.04
C GLY A 156 37.33 -22.12 10.08
N LYS A 157 37.06 -20.83 9.94
CA LYS A 157 37.86 -19.88 9.17
C LYS A 157 37.92 -18.58 9.96
N GLU A 158 39.13 -18.09 10.21
CA GLU A 158 39.36 -16.88 10.98
C GLU A 158 38.60 -15.69 10.37
N GLY A 159 37.86 -14.94 11.21
CA GLY A 159 37.01 -13.84 10.75
C GLY A 159 35.72 -14.25 10.06
N CYS A 160 35.35 -15.54 10.07
CA CYS A 160 34.15 -16.07 9.44
C CYS A 160 33.11 -16.50 10.50
N SER A 161 31.82 -16.30 10.22
CA SER A 161 30.71 -16.80 11.05
C SER A 161 29.68 -17.52 10.17
N PRO A 162 29.22 -18.73 10.54
CA PRO A 162 28.21 -19.45 9.77
C PRO A 162 26.94 -18.62 9.58
N LYS A 163 26.28 -18.75 8.42
CA LYS A 163 24.96 -18.14 8.19
C LYS A 163 23.96 -18.74 9.18
N LYS A 164 23.15 -17.89 9.81
CA LYS A 164 22.15 -18.28 10.83
C LYS A 164 21.12 -19.30 10.32
N ALA A 165 20.84 -19.27 9.02
CA ALA A 165 19.95 -20.19 8.32
C ALA A 165 20.40 -20.32 6.86
N GLY A 166 19.98 -21.39 6.20
CA GLY A 166 20.25 -21.61 4.78
C GLY A 166 19.69 -22.92 4.26
N THR A 167 19.79 -23.10 2.94
CA THR A 167 19.48 -24.34 2.24
C THR A 167 20.56 -24.61 1.20
N GLY A 168 20.70 -25.85 0.78
CA GLY A 168 21.58 -26.25 -0.32
C GLY A 168 21.15 -27.60 -0.89
N ASP A 169 21.67 -27.89 -2.07
CA ASP A 169 21.47 -29.14 -2.78
C ASP A 169 22.76 -29.55 -3.47
N PHE A 170 22.98 -30.86 -3.56
CA PHE A 170 24.03 -31.44 -4.39
C PHE A 170 23.66 -32.86 -4.79
N THR A 171 24.37 -33.38 -5.77
CA THR A 171 24.22 -34.74 -6.26
C THR A 171 25.55 -35.47 -6.17
N GLN A 172 25.55 -36.72 -5.70
CA GLN A 172 26.75 -37.54 -5.64
C GLN A 172 26.46 -38.98 -6.09
N ASN A 173 27.33 -39.50 -6.96
CA ASN A 173 27.25 -40.91 -7.37
C ASN A 173 27.82 -41.81 -6.27
N ILE A 174 27.07 -42.85 -5.92
CA ILE A 174 27.41 -43.83 -4.90
C ILE A 174 27.62 -45.18 -5.60
N LYS A 175 28.75 -45.83 -5.31
CA LYS A 175 29.06 -47.17 -5.84
C LYS A 175 28.35 -48.25 -5.01
N ALA A 176 27.98 -49.34 -5.68
CA ALA A 176 27.37 -50.48 -5.01
C ALA A 176 28.34 -51.11 -3.99
N LYS A 177 27.82 -51.42 -2.80
CA LYS A 177 28.51 -51.99 -1.64
C LYS A 177 29.63 -51.12 -1.07
N GLU A 178 29.61 -49.82 -1.33
CA GLU A 178 30.57 -48.86 -0.80
C GLU A 178 29.89 -47.77 0.02
N THR A 179 30.58 -47.31 1.06
CA THR A 179 30.20 -46.10 1.82
C THR A 179 30.97 -44.92 1.27
N SER A 180 30.27 -43.87 0.83
CA SER A 180 30.88 -42.62 0.37
C SER A 180 30.65 -41.50 1.38
N LEU A 181 31.69 -40.70 1.64
CA LEU A 181 31.53 -39.43 2.37
C LEU A 181 30.72 -38.47 1.49
N VAL A 182 29.61 -37.95 2.01
CA VAL A 182 28.74 -37.02 1.30
C VAL A 182 28.74 -35.61 1.89
N GLY A 183 29.19 -35.44 3.13
CA GLY A 183 29.40 -34.11 3.69
C GLY A 183 29.64 -34.11 5.20
N THR A 184 29.79 -32.92 5.76
CA THR A 184 29.90 -32.71 7.22
C THR A 184 28.98 -31.59 7.68
N ILE A 185 28.46 -31.70 8.89
CA ILE A 185 27.62 -30.69 9.55
C ILE A 185 28.46 -30.08 10.67
N PRO A 186 28.79 -28.78 10.61
CA PRO A 186 29.58 -28.13 11.66
C PRO A 186 28.85 -28.08 13.00
N PRO A 187 29.56 -27.86 14.13
CA PRO A 187 28.94 -27.46 15.38
C PRO A 187 28.30 -26.06 15.25
N HIS A 188 27.39 -25.74 16.17
CA HIS A 188 26.68 -24.47 16.29
C HIS A 188 25.70 -24.15 15.15
N ILE A 189 25.29 -25.16 14.41
CA ILE A 189 24.26 -25.06 13.37
C ILE A 189 22.92 -25.40 13.99
N LYS A 190 21.97 -24.47 13.89
CA LYS A 190 20.63 -24.62 14.48
C LYS A 190 19.71 -25.38 13.52
N ASP A 191 18.86 -26.27 14.02
CA ASP A 191 17.71 -26.90 13.33
C ASP A 191 18.01 -27.39 11.90
N VAL A 192 18.74 -28.49 11.78
CA VAL A 192 19.19 -29.09 10.51
C VAL A 192 18.15 -30.08 9.99
N THR A 193 17.88 -30.07 8.69
CA THR A 193 17.11 -31.09 7.97
C THR A 193 17.87 -31.51 6.74
N ILE A 194 18.04 -32.80 6.52
CA ILE A 194 18.65 -33.40 5.35
C ILE A 194 17.64 -34.36 4.72
N GLN A 195 17.50 -34.30 3.42
CA GLN A 195 16.66 -35.18 2.60
C GLN A 195 17.52 -35.78 1.50
N LEU A 196 17.58 -37.09 1.44
CA LEU A 196 18.19 -37.85 0.36
C LEU A 196 17.07 -38.42 -0.52
N THR A 197 17.20 -38.25 -1.84
CA THR A 197 16.29 -38.81 -2.84
C THR A 197 17.10 -39.61 -3.87
N SER A 198 16.65 -40.82 -4.19
CA SER A 198 17.27 -41.68 -5.20
C SER A 198 16.25 -42.67 -5.75
N ASP A 199 16.45 -43.11 -7.00
CA ASP A 199 15.72 -44.23 -7.61
C ASP A 199 16.34 -45.61 -7.26
N LYS A 200 17.38 -45.62 -6.41
CA LYS A 200 18.17 -46.78 -5.98
C LYS A 200 18.18 -46.91 -4.47
N ASP A 201 18.43 -48.13 -3.99
CA ASP A 201 18.51 -48.43 -2.55
C ASP A 201 19.81 -47.86 -1.95
N LEU A 202 19.73 -46.59 -1.53
CA LEU A 202 20.80 -45.81 -0.93
C LEU A 202 20.39 -45.38 0.48
N ASP A 203 21.24 -45.68 1.47
CA ASP A 203 20.96 -45.41 2.88
C ASP A 203 21.82 -44.24 3.38
N ILE A 204 21.19 -43.25 4.02
CA ILE A 204 21.93 -42.15 4.63
C ILE A 204 22.49 -42.57 6.00
N GLN A 205 23.72 -42.15 6.29
CA GLN A 205 24.40 -42.41 7.54
C GLN A 205 24.90 -41.11 8.18
N LEU A 206 24.92 -41.07 9.51
CA LEU A 206 25.40 -39.94 10.31
C LEU A 206 26.27 -40.42 11.46
N TYR A 207 27.44 -39.79 11.61
CA TYR A 207 28.43 -40.14 12.62
C TYR A 207 28.79 -38.93 13.49
N GLY A 208 29.06 -39.18 14.77
CA GLY A 208 29.65 -38.20 15.70
C GLY A 208 31.12 -37.92 15.40
N ALA A 209 31.68 -36.88 16.02
CA ALA A 209 33.07 -36.47 15.80
C ALA A 209 34.10 -37.51 16.28
N ASP A 210 33.70 -38.38 17.21
CA ASP A 210 34.48 -39.51 17.73
C ASP A 210 34.37 -40.78 16.87
N GLY A 211 33.59 -40.75 15.78
CA GLY A 211 33.33 -41.88 14.91
C GLY A 211 32.14 -42.75 15.34
N THR A 212 31.40 -42.38 16.38
CA THR A 212 30.18 -43.08 16.80
C THR A 212 29.15 -43.06 15.67
N ALA A 213 28.67 -44.24 15.26
CA ALA A 213 27.58 -44.36 14.29
C ALA A 213 26.25 -43.97 14.96
N ILE A 214 25.72 -42.79 14.64
CA ILE A 214 24.45 -42.30 15.20
C ILE A 214 23.30 -42.85 14.37
N VAL A 215 23.32 -42.60 13.05
CA VAL A 215 22.38 -43.14 12.07
C VAL A 215 23.15 -44.06 11.16
N SER A 216 22.88 -45.37 11.21
CA SER A 216 23.50 -46.34 10.31
C SER A 216 22.86 -47.72 10.48
N TRP A 217 22.49 -48.38 9.38
CA TRP A 217 22.13 -49.80 9.42
C TRP A 217 23.35 -50.71 9.64
N GLU A 218 24.44 -50.52 8.88
CA GLU A 218 25.70 -51.27 9.04
C GLU A 218 26.94 -50.35 8.84
N PRO A 219 27.88 -50.30 9.80
CA PRO A 219 27.80 -50.89 11.14
C PRO A 219 26.58 -50.36 11.91
N LYS A 220 26.01 -51.18 12.81
CA LYS A 220 24.80 -50.79 13.56
C LYS A 220 25.04 -49.50 14.34
N GLY A 221 24.28 -48.47 13.99
CA GLY A 221 24.25 -47.21 14.69
C GLY A 221 23.34 -47.23 15.92
N LEU A 222 23.21 -46.08 16.58
CA LEU A 222 22.23 -45.86 17.65
C LEU A 222 20.79 -45.88 17.10
N LEU A 223 20.62 -45.38 15.88
CA LEU A 223 19.43 -45.50 15.03
C LEU A 223 19.79 -46.41 13.85
N PHE A 224 19.15 -47.58 13.75
CA PHE A 224 19.52 -48.65 12.80
C PHE A 224 18.32 -49.46 12.25
N ASP A 225 17.08 -49.10 12.62
CA ASP A 225 15.87 -49.85 12.23
C ASP A 225 15.29 -49.38 10.88
N SER A 226 14.38 -50.19 10.34
CA SER A 226 13.69 -50.00 9.06
C SER A 226 12.70 -48.84 9.08
N ALA A 227 12.09 -48.56 10.23
CA ALA A 227 11.11 -47.50 10.43
C ALA A 227 11.72 -46.28 11.13
N LYS A 228 10.95 -45.19 11.19
CA LYS A 228 11.36 -43.94 11.86
C LYS A 228 11.85 -44.19 13.29
N GLN A 229 13.01 -43.65 13.64
CA GLN A 229 13.54 -43.63 15.00
C GLN A 229 14.04 -42.24 15.39
N GLU A 230 14.16 -41.99 16.69
CA GLU A 230 14.65 -40.73 17.26
C GLU A 230 15.51 -40.97 18.51
N ILE A 231 16.45 -40.08 18.78
CA ILE A 231 17.35 -40.13 19.94
C ILE A 231 17.82 -38.73 20.35
N ASP A 232 18.02 -38.51 21.65
CA ASP A 232 18.79 -37.38 22.15
C ASP A 232 20.28 -37.76 22.25
N TYR A 233 21.11 -37.10 21.44
CA TYR A 233 22.55 -37.36 21.37
C TYR A 233 23.31 -36.06 21.63
N HIS A 234 24.10 -36.02 22.71
CA HIS A 234 24.92 -34.86 23.11
C HIS A 234 24.18 -33.50 23.07
N GLY A 235 22.92 -33.49 23.53
CA GLY A 235 22.06 -32.29 23.57
C GLY A 235 21.38 -31.93 22.23
N MET A 236 21.54 -32.77 21.20
CA MET A 236 20.86 -32.67 19.92
C MET A 236 19.74 -33.70 19.86
N HIS A 237 18.54 -33.31 19.43
CA HIS A 237 17.44 -34.25 19.19
C HIS A 237 17.47 -34.69 17.72
N ILE A 238 17.80 -35.95 17.45
CA ILE A 238 18.02 -36.48 16.10
C ILE A 238 16.91 -37.46 15.74
N GLU A 239 16.26 -37.23 14.61
CA GLU A 239 15.21 -38.06 14.02
C GLU A 239 15.67 -38.57 12.64
N TRP A 240 15.47 -39.86 12.35
CA TRP A 240 15.77 -40.47 11.05
C TRP A 240 14.58 -41.30 10.55
N SER A 241 14.36 -41.32 9.23
CA SER A 241 13.25 -42.06 8.59
C SER A 241 13.33 -43.58 8.70
N GLY A 242 14.52 -44.14 8.94
CA GLY A 242 14.81 -45.56 8.77
C GLY A 242 15.21 -45.91 7.34
N TYR A 243 15.84 -47.09 7.17
CA TYR A 243 16.40 -47.54 5.88
C TYR A 243 15.37 -48.06 4.86
N TYR A 244 14.08 -48.14 5.22
CA TYR A 244 13.01 -48.31 4.22
C TYR A 244 12.53 -46.98 3.64
N GLY A 245 13.14 -45.88 4.06
CA GLY A 245 12.80 -44.54 3.61
C GLY A 245 11.38 -44.11 3.96
N VAL A 246 10.97 -42.98 3.38
CA VAL A 246 9.67 -42.37 3.64
C VAL A 246 8.57 -43.15 2.91
N ASN A 247 7.59 -43.64 3.66
CA ASN A 247 6.47 -44.45 3.15
C ASN A 247 6.90 -45.75 2.42
N GLY A 248 8.02 -46.34 2.82
CA GLY A 248 8.54 -47.58 2.22
C GLY A 248 9.29 -47.39 0.90
N GLN A 249 9.59 -46.14 0.52
CA GLN A 249 10.40 -45.83 -0.67
C GLN A 249 11.88 -45.86 -0.30
N LYS A 250 12.51 -47.02 -0.51
CA LYS A 250 13.96 -47.20 -0.40
C LYS A 250 14.71 -46.20 -1.28
N GLY A 251 15.78 -45.60 -0.76
CA GLY A 251 16.49 -44.51 -1.42
C GLY A 251 15.92 -43.11 -1.17
N ASN A 252 14.80 -42.98 -0.44
CA ASN A 252 14.22 -41.69 -0.06
C ASN A 252 14.21 -41.54 1.46
N GLU A 253 15.27 -40.97 2.02
CA GLU A 253 15.50 -40.89 3.46
C GLU A 253 15.64 -39.46 3.98
N TYR A 254 15.40 -39.24 5.27
CA TYR A 254 15.68 -37.95 5.90
C TYR A 254 16.32 -38.09 7.27
N ILE A 255 17.11 -37.07 7.62
CA ILE A 255 17.59 -36.84 8.98
C ILE A 255 17.16 -35.44 9.41
N LYS A 256 16.61 -35.29 10.62
CA LYS A 256 16.28 -34.01 11.23
C LYS A 256 16.98 -33.89 12.58
N ILE A 257 17.72 -32.81 12.77
CA ILE A 257 18.41 -32.46 14.02
C ILE A 257 17.75 -31.20 14.56
N THR A 258 17.07 -31.31 15.70
CA THR A 258 16.41 -30.18 16.36
C THR A 258 17.29 -29.65 17.49
N GLY A 259 17.40 -28.33 17.64
CA GLY A 259 18.35 -27.69 18.55
C GLY A 259 19.61 -27.23 17.83
N THR A 260 20.70 -27.08 18.56
CA THR A 260 21.98 -26.59 18.01
C THR A 260 22.98 -27.75 17.99
N THR A 261 23.62 -28.00 16.84
CA THR A 261 24.65 -29.04 16.76
C THR A 261 25.76 -28.77 17.76
N SER A 262 26.08 -29.75 18.60
CA SER A 262 27.08 -29.59 19.67
C SER A 262 28.49 -29.94 19.23
N GLU A 263 28.62 -30.71 18.14
CA GLU A 263 29.88 -31.19 17.57
C GLU A 263 29.83 -31.22 16.04
N MET A 264 30.95 -31.55 15.40
CA MET A 264 30.96 -31.83 13.96
C MET A 264 30.34 -33.21 13.73
N LEU A 265 29.38 -33.29 12.81
CA LEU A 265 28.79 -34.55 12.39
C LEU A 265 29.25 -34.90 10.98
N VAL A 266 29.49 -36.18 10.73
CA VAL A 266 29.95 -36.68 9.42
C VAL A 266 28.80 -37.43 8.75
N MET A 267 28.44 -37.01 7.55
CA MET A 267 27.38 -37.61 6.75
C MET A 267 27.98 -38.52 5.68
N LYS A 268 27.50 -39.76 5.62
CA LYS A 268 27.88 -40.73 4.60
C LYS A 268 26.64 -41.31 3.93
N VAL A 269 26.80 -41.93 2.77
CA VAL A 269 25.74 -42.72 2.12
C VAL A 269 26.31 -44.08 1.76
N TYR A 270 25.58 -45.14 2.09
CA TYR A 270 25.89 -46.50 1.70
C TYR A 270 24.99 -46.91 0.52
N GLY A 271 25.60 -47.39 -0.56
CA GLY A 271 24.83 -47.87 -1.72
C GLY A 271 24.66 -49.38 -1.69
N TYR A 272 23.46 -49.90 -1.45
CA TYR A 272 23.18 -51.32 -1.74
C TYR A 272 23.15 -51.55 -3.25
N GLU A 273 22.65 -50.56 -3.98
CA GLU A 273 22.75 -50.45 -5.42
C GLU A 273 23.61 -49.24 -5.81
N ALA A 274 24.25 -49.30 -6.98
CA ALA A 274 24.95 -48.14 -7.51
C ALA A 274 23.92 -47.13 -8.03
N GLY A 275 24.01 -45.88 -7.60
CA GLY A 275 22.99 -44.87 -7.86
C GLY A 275 23.44 -43.44 -7.58
N SER A 276 22.61 -42.49 -7.97
CA SER A 276 22.82 -41.07 -7.71
C SER A 276 22.02 -40.65 -6.48
N ALA A 277 22.69 -40.15 -5.45
CA ALA A 277 22.05 -39.55 -4.28
C ALA A 277 21.86 -38.05 -4.53
N GLU A 278 20.62 -37.61 -4.66
CA GLU A 278 20.27 -36.19 -4.65
C GLU A 278 20.00 -35.79 -3.20
N VAL A 279 20.84 -34.91 -2.65
CA VAL A 279 20.75 -34.49 -1.25
C VAL A 279 20.33 -33.04 -1.19
N HIS A 280 19.16 -32.78 -0.61
CA HIS A 280 18.70 -31.45 -0.25
C HIS A 280 18.79 -31.26 1.25
N TYR A 281 19.41 -30.17 1.70
CA TYR A 281 19.56 -29.87 3.12
C TYR A 281 19.20 -28.44 3.44
N SER A 282 18.75 -28.21 4.67
CA SER A 282 18.42 -26.91 5.21
C SER A 282 18.81 -26.84 6.67
N TRP A 283 19.14 -25.64 7.15
CA TRP A 283 19.42 -25.40 8.55
C TRP A 283 18.87 -24.05 8.97
N GLY A 284 18.60 -23.93 10.25
CA GLY A 284 18.05 -22.73 10.86
C GLY A 284 16.67 -22.41 10.32
N LYS A 285 15.82 -23.44 10.09
CA LYS A 285 14.42 -23.29 9.64
C LYS A 285 13.63 -22.41 10.62
N ASP A 286 13.81 -21.11 10.46
CA ASP A 286 13.07 -20.09 11.15
C ASP A 286 11.70 -20.02 10.49
N ALA A 287 10.66 -20.37 11.24
CA ALA A 287 9.28 -20.25 10.79
C ALA A 287 8.98 -18.85 10.23
N VAL A 288 9.70 -17.83 10.73
CA VAL A 288 9.65 -16.45 10.22
C VAL A 288 10.14 -16.36 8.78
N GLU A 289 11.30 -16.91 8.43
CA GLU A 289 11.82 -16.84 7.04
C GLU A 289 10.92 -17.59 6.05
N ASN A 290 10.35 -18.72 6.47
CA ASN A 290 9.37 -19.43 5.67
C ASN A 290 8.11 -18.60 5.44
N ALA A 291 7.60 -17.92 6.47
CA ALA A 291 6.45 -17.03 6.34
C ALA A 291 6.76 -15.82 5.44
N LEU A 292 7.96 -15.24 5.56
CA LEU A 292 8.43 -14.11 4.74
C LEU A 292 8.63 -14.45 3.27
N THR A 293 9.03 -15.69 2.98
CA THR A 293 9.26 -16.17 1.61
C THR A 293 7.96 -16.64 0.97
N SER A 294 7.13 -17.39 1.70
CA SER A 294 5.86 -17.90 1.19
C SER A 294 4.75 -16.84 1.17
N GLY A 295 4.84 -15.82 2.03
CA GLY A 295 3.73 -14.92 2.30
C GLY A 295 2.56 -15.63 3.00
N SER A 296 2.82 -16.66 3.81
CA SER A 296 1.79 -17.43 4.50
C SER A 296 2.06 -17.54 6.00
N VAL A 297 1.01 -17.41 6.81
CA VAL A 297 1.07 -17.55 8.27
C VAL A 297 0.68 -18.95 8.77
N LYS A 298 0.37 -19.89 7.87
CA LYS A 298 -0.20 -21.21 8.23
C LYS A 298 0.64 -22.01 9.23
N THR A 299 1.97 -21.92 9.14
CA THR A 299 2.89 -22.75 9.93
C THR A 299 3.60 -21.99 11.05
N ILE A 300 3.25 -20.72 11.29
CA ILE A 300 3.88 -19.87 12.31
C ILE A 300 2.85 -19.41 13.34
N ASN A 301 3.25 -19.34 14.61
CA ASN A 301 2.41 -18.85 15.70
C ASN A 301 2.53 -17.32 15.88
N GLU A 302 1.56 -16.75 16.60
CA GLU A 302 1.47 -15.32 16.86
C GLU A 302 2.71 -14.78 17.61
N GLU A 303 3.12 -15.46 18.67
CA GLU A 303 4.20 -15.01 19.56
C GLU A 303 5.54 -14.86 18.82
N THR A 304 5.89 -15.86 18.00
CA THR A 304 7.12 -15.87 17.21
C THR A 304 7.14 -14.73 16.21
N LEU A 305 6.02 -14.50 15.52
CA LEU A 305 5.90 -13.46 14.51
C LEU A 305 5.90 -12.05 15.13
N LEU A 306 5.21 -11.88 16.26
CA LEU A 306 5.21 -10.64 17.04
C LEU A 306 6.62 -10.30 17.54
N ALA A 307 7.32 -11.27 18.14
CA ALA A 307 8.69 -11.10 18.61
C ALA A 307 9.65 -10.73 17.48
N ALA A 308 9.57 -11.41 16.33
CA ALA A 308 10.38 -11.10 15.16
C ALA A 308 10.10 -9.69 14.61
N THR A 309 8.83 -9.28 14.59
CA THR A 309 8.43 -7.94 14.13
C THR A 309 8.98 -6.84 15.05
N ILE A 310 8.87 -7.02 16.37
CA ILE A 310 9.44 -6.09 17.35
C ILE A 310 10.96 -6.02 17.20
N LYS A 311 11.62 -7.17 17.05
CA LYS A 311 13.07 -7.24 16.90
C LYS A 311 13.55 -6.50 15.66
N GLU A 312 12.86 -6.63 14.53
CA GLU A 312 13.19 -5.91 13.30
C GLU A 312 13.10 -4.38 13.46
N LEU A 313 12.08 -3.89 14.17
CA LEU A 313 11.93 -2.47 14.49
C LEU A 313 13.06 -1.97 15.39
N GLU A 314 13.44 -2.76 16.40
CA GLU A 314 14.55 -2.44 17.31
C GLU A 314 15.90 -2.40 16.58
N ASP A 315 16.13 -3.31 15.63
CA ASP A 315 17.37 -3.36 14.84
C ASP A 315 17.50 -2.13 13.94
N LEU A 316 16.42 -1.74 13.26
CA LEU A 316 16.38 -0.50 12.46
C LEU A 316 16.65 0.75 13.32
N LYS A 317 16.06 0.81 14.51
CA LYS A 317 16.27 1.90 15.47
C LYS A 317 17.71 1.93 15.98
N THR A 318 18.32 0.77 16.21
CA THR A 318 19.72 0.65 16.64
C THR A 318 20.67 1.18 15.57
N ILE A 319 20.45 0.83 14.30
CA ILE A 319 21.23 1.36 13.16
C ILE A 319 21.12 2.88 13.11
N LYS A 320 19.89 3.42 13.18
CA LYS A 320 19.66 4.88 13.18
C LYS A 320 20.33 5.57 14.37
N SER A 321 20.16 5.03 15.58
CA SER A 321 20.75 5.56 16.81
C SER A 321 22.27 5.61 16.73
N SER A 322 22.91 4.55 16.22
CA SER A 322 24.36 4.52 16.01
C SER A 322 24.82 5.62 15.05
N LEU A 323 24.11 5.82 13.94
CA LEU A 323 24.40 6.89 12.99
C LEU A 323 24.25 8.28 13.62
N LEU A 324 23.14 8.51 14.34
CA LEU A 324 22.88 9.77 15.03
C LEU A 324 23.93 10.07 16.11
N LYS A 325 24.34 9.06 16.88
CA LYS A 325 25.41 9.18 17.88
C LYS A 325 26.74 9.60 17.24
N THR A 326 27.07 9.08 16.06
CA THR A 326 28.27 9.52 15.32
C THR A 326 28.16 10.99 14.88
N ILE A 327 26.98 11.43 14.43
CA ILE A 327 26.77 12.79 13.89
C ILE A 327 26.65 13.85 15.00
N TYR A 328 25.94 13.54 16.08
CA TYR A 328 25.55 14.52 17.10
C TYR A 328 26.31 14.34 18.42
N LYS A 329 26.96 13.19 18.66
CA LYS A 329 27.53 12.84 19.96
C LYS A 329 26.47 13.01 21.05
N ASN A 330 26.72 13.82 22.08
CA ASN A 330 25.72 14.21 23.08
C ASN A 330 25.50 15.73 23.07
N GLU A 331 25.67 16.36 21.91
CA GLU A 331 25.53 17.82 21.73
C GLU A 331 24.05 18.20 21.50
N THR A 332 23.70 19.45 21.83
CA THR A 332 22.38 20.01 21.50
C THR A 332 22.21 20.18 19.99
N ILE A 333 20.98 20.05 19.51
CA ILE A 333 20.64 20.10 18.08
C ILE A 333 19.72 21.29 17.84
N GLN A 334 20.24 22.34 17.19
CA GLN A 334 19.48 23.54 16.88
C GLN A 334 19.60 23.91 15.41
N TYR A 335 18.47 23.92 14.71
CA TYR A 335 18.41 24.27 13.29
C TYR A 335 17.05 24.84 12.91
N ASP A 336 17.01 26.11 12.52
CA ASP A 336 15.81 26.79 12.01
C ASP A 336 15.99 27.13 10.53
N PRO A 337 15.39 26.35 9.61
CA PRO A 337 15.45 26.62 8.18
C PRO A 337 14.46 27.72 7.75
N GLY A 338 13.55 28.16 8.61
CA GLY A 338 12.45 29.05 8.25
C GLY A 338 11.38 28.38 7.38
N ARG A 339 10.36 29.16 6.99
CA ARG A 339 9.15 28.63 6.34
C ARG A 339 9.28 28.35 4.83
N ARG A 340 10.20 29.02 4.13
CA ARG A 340 10.36 28.87 2.67
C ARG A 340 11.35 27.76 2.34
N THR A 341 11.07 26.57 2.85
CA THR A 341 11.97 25.42 2.74
C THR A 341 11.15 24.16 2.54
N GLN A 342 11.81 23.08 2.19
CA GLN A 342 11.20 21.77 2.02
C GLN A 342 11.33 20.87 3.24
N LEU A 343 10.48 19.86 3.27
CA LEU A 343 10.47 18.78 4.25
C LEU A 343 10.62 17.47 3.48
N ILE A 344 11.42 16.56 4.03
CA ILE A 344 11.78 15.29 3.39
C ILE A 344 10.94 14.17 3.98
N GLU A 345 10.43 13.30 3.13
CA GLU A 345 9.72 12.09 3.53
C GLU A 345 10.33 10.90 2.82
N PRO A 346 11.07 10.02 3.53
CA PRO A 346 11.52 8.75 2.99
C PRO A 346 10.42 7.97 2.27
N LEU A 347 10.72 7.41 1.10
CA LEU A 347 9.80 6.46 0.50
C LEU A 347 9.80 5.19 1.36
N VAL A 348 8.60 4.65 1.60
CA VAL A 348 8.37 3.43 2.38
C VAL A 348 9.15 2.22 1.85
N GLU A 349 9.56 2.26 0.58
CA GLU A 349 10.37 1.22 -0.05
C GLU A 349 11.84 1.23 0.38
N ASN A 350 12.30 2.35 0.92
CA ASN A 350 13.70 2.64 1.21
C ASN A 350 13.96 2.80 2.72
N LEU A 351 13.09 2.32 3.60
CA LEU A 351 13.25 2.49 5.06
C LEU A 351 14.58 1.94 5.61
N TYR A 352 15.22 0.99 4.93
CA TYR A 352 16.56 0.47 5.27
C TYR A 352 17.72 1.31 4.70
N ASN A 353 17.41 2.18 3.74
CA ASN A 353 18.40 2.86 2.91
C ASN A 353 18.40 4.38 3.10
N ILE A 354 17.38 4.96 3.73
CA ILE A 354 17.33 6.40 4.04
C ILE A 354 16.82 6.63 5.46
N TYR A 355 17.52 7.50 6.18
CA TYR A 355 17.34 7.79 7.59
C TYR A 355 17.15 9.29 7.79
N PRO A 356 16.00 9.75 8.31
CA PRO A 356 15.86 11.12 8.81
C PRO A 356 16.90 11.37 9.92
N ILE A 357 17.78 12.32 9.69
CA ILE A 357 18.85 12.66 10.65
C ILE A 357 18.60 13.97 11.37
N LEU A 358 17.73 14.83 10.85
CA LEU A 358 17.39 16.10 11.48
C LEU A 358 15.87 16.25 11.51
N GLN A 359 15.26 15.89 12.64
CA GLN A 359 13.84 15.99 12.87
C GLN A 359 13.50 17.37 13.47
N GLY A 360 12.46 18.02 12.98
CA GLY A 360 11.88 19.14 13.70
C GLY A 360 11.03 18.69 14.89
N ASN A 361 10.77 19.57 15.86
CA ASN A 361 9.97 19.26 17.05
C ASN A 361 8.51 18.88 16.73
N LYS A 362 7.98 19.25 15.55
CA LYS A 362 6.65 18.83 15.06
C LYS A 362 6.69 17.51 14.27
N GLY A 363 7.86 16.87 14.17
CA GLY A 363 8.01 15.54 13.60
C GLY A 363 8.35 15.51 12.11
N TYR A 364 8.59 16.63 11.44
CA TYR A 364 8.96 16.62 10.01
C TYR A 364 10.48 16.54 9.83
N ALA A 365 10.95 15.78 8.84
CA ALA A 365 12.39 15.69 8.57
C ALA A 365 12.86 16.91 7.78
N LEU A 366 13.86 17.60 8.31
CA LEU A 366 14.55 18.74 7.69
C LEU A 366 15.77 18.29 6.89
N ALA A 367 16.34 17.12 7.24
CA ALA A 367 17.42 16.46 6.52
C ALA A 367 17.37 14.93 6.69
N ALA A 368 17.88 14.21 5.70
CA ALA A 368 18.04 12.77 5.72
C ALA A 368 19.36 12.33 5.08
N LEU A 369 19.86 11.16 5.49
CA LEU A 369 21.02 10.49 4.90
C LEU A 369 20.61 9.14 4.35
N GLY A 370 21.28 8.66 3.32
CA GLY A 370 21.01 7.33 2.82
C GLY A 370 22.12 6.71 2.00
N VAL A 371 21.91 5.47 1.62
CA VAL A 371 22.77 4.70 0.74
C VAL A 371 21.96 4.33 -0.50
N LYS A 372 22.52 4.62 -1.67
CA LYS A 372 21.95 4.24 -2.96
C LYS A 372 23.04 3.57 -3.79
N ARG A 373 22.79 2.32 -4.20
CA ARG A 373 23.79 1.47 -4.89
C ARG A 373 25.08 1.41 -4.06
N ASN A 374 26.21 1.84 -4.61
CA ASN A 374 27.51 1.80 -3.96
C ASN A 374 27.89 3.13 -3.28
N SER A 375 26.96 4.07 -3.16
CA SER A 375 27.26 5.43 -2.69
C SER A 375 26.36 5.92 -1.56
N ARG A 376 26.86 6.91 -0.82
CA ARG A 376 26.16 7.63 0.24
C ARG A 376 25.57 8.91 -0.32
N PHE A 377 24.40 9.29 0.17
CA PHE A 377 23.83 10.60 -0.11
C PHE A 377 23.32 11.28 1.15
N ALA A 378 23.24 12.60 1.07
CA ALA A 378 22.63 13.47 2.06
C ALA A 378 21.67 14.43 1.37
N VAL A 379 20.54 14.71 2.00
CA VAL A 379 19.53 15.63 1.49
C VAL A 379 19.13 16.60 2.60
N PHE A 380 19.07 17.88 2.27
CA PHE A 380 18.50 18.92 3.14
C PHE A 380 17.36 19.63 2.42
N GLY A 381 16.26 19.87 3.13
CA GLY A 381 15.14 20.68 2.64
C GLY A 381 15.46 22.17 2.53
N SER A 382 16.70 22.57 2.78
CA SER A 382 17.21 23.93 2.67
C SER A 382 18.72 23.89 2.36
N THR A 383 19.41 25.03 2.40
CA THR A 383 20.86 25.10 2.17
C THR A 383 21.61 25.52 3.45
N PRO A 384 22.08 24.57 4.30
CA PRO A 384 22.85 24.85 5.51
C PRO A 384 23.96 25.90 5.35
N LEU A 385 24.75 25.79 4.27
CA LEU A 385 25.92 26.64 4.01
C LEU A 385 25.55 28.11 3.84
N TRP A 386 24.37 28.39 3.25
CA TRP A 386 23.87 29.76 3.14
C TRP A 386 23.65 30.38 4.53
N TYR A 387 23.13 29.62 5.50
CA TYR A 387 22.95 30.13 6.86
C TYR A 387 24.29 30.41 7.54
N PHE A 388 25.27 29.50 7.39
CA PHE A 388 26.57 29.65 8.05
C PHE A 388 27.31 30.91 7.59
N GLU A 389 27.34 31.17 6.28
CA GLU A 389 27.96 32.38 5.72
C GLU A 389 27.23 33.68 6.11
N HIS A 390 25.98 33.56 6.60
CA HIS A 390 25.20 34.68 7.15
C HIS A 390 25.11 34.67 8.68
N ASN A 391 25.99 33.95 9.37
CA ASN A 391 26.04 33.82 10.84
C ASN A 391 24.73 33.31 11.47
N ARG A 392 23.98 32.46 10.74
CA ARG A 392 22.75 31.79 11.20
C ARG A 392 22.99 30.29 11.33
N ASN A 393 22.28 29.63 12.25
CA ASN A 393 22.40 28.19 12.51
C ASN A 393 23.83 27.70 12.81
N MET A 394 24.73 28.57 13.29
CA MET A 394 26.15 28.24 13.52
C MET A 394 26.37 27.05 14.46
N ARG A 395 25.43 26.81 15.39
CA ARG A 395 25.45 25.65 16.29
C ARG A 395 25.29 24.31 15.56
N PHE A 396 24.83 24.31 14.30
CA PHE A 396 24.67 23.12 13.46
C PHE A 396 25.89 22.85 12.56
N GLU A 397 26.81 23.80 12.42
CA GLU A 397 27.97 23.66 11.53
C GLU A 397 28.90 22.48 11.91
N PRO A 398 29.26 22.25 13.20
CA PRO A 398 30.07 21.08 13.58
C PRO A 398 29.41 19.74 13.25
N GLN A 399 28.08 19.63 13.43
CA GLN A 399 27.28 18.46 13.10
C GLN A 399 27.24 18.27 11.58
N PHE A 400 27.08 19.36 10.81
CA PHE A 400 27.15 19.33 9.35
C PHE A 400 28.50 18.82 8.85
N LYS A 401 29.63 19.24 9.45
CA LYS A 401 30.96 18.71 9.11
C LYS A 401 31.07 17.20 9.36
N ARG A 402 30.41 16.66 10.40
CA ARG A 402 30.37 15.21 10.66
C ARG A 402 29.45 14.46 9.70
N ILE A 403 28.37 15.10 9.24
CA ILE A 403 27.56 14.58 8.13
C ILE A 403 28.40 14.48 6.86
N LEU A 404 29.17 15.52 6.54
CA LEU A 404 30.08 15.51 5.39
C LEU A 404 31.18 14.46 5.55
N PHE A 405 31.73 14.28 6.75
CA PHE A 405 32.67 13.21 7.07
C PHE A 405 32.08 11.83 6.79
N TRP A 406 30.86 11.58 7.25
CA TRP A 406 30.14 10.34 6.96
C TRP A 406 29.91 10.17 5.45
N LEU A 407 29.45 11.21 4.76
CA LEU A 407 29.17 11.18 3.32
C LEU A 407 30.43 10.80 2.51
N MET A 408 31.59 11.32 2.93
CA MET A 408 32.88 11.14 2.25
C MET A 408 33.70 9.92 2.71
N HIS A 409 33.10 8.99 3.46
CA HIS A 409 33.81 7.83 4.04
C HIS A 409 35.03 8.18 4.91
N GLY A 410 34.98 9.34 5.59
CA GLY A 410 35.87 9.64 6.72
C GLY A 410 37.20 10.34 6.41
N ASP A 411 37.41 10.86 5.20
CA ASP A 411 38.64 11.62 4.89
C ASP A 411 38.35 12.95 4.20
N LEU A 412 38.27 13.99 5.03
CA LEU A 412 38.07 15.38 4.62
C LEU A 412 39.37 16.16 4.42
N ILE A 413 40.53 15.61 4.81
CA ILE A 413 41.83 16.31 4.80
C ILE A 413 42.55 16.10 3.46
N LYS A 414 42.22 15.02 2.73
CA LYS A 414 42.69 14.79 1.36
C LYS A 414 42.26 15.89 0.40
N LYS A 415 43.06 16.08 -0.66
CA LYS A 415 42.66 16.86 -1.84
C LYS A 415 41.46 16.16 -2.48
N ARG A 416 40.42 16.94 -2.80
CA ARG A 416 39.17 16.46 -3.38
C ARG A 416 38.73 17.36 -4.51
N THR A 417 37.99 16.83 -5.47
CA THR A 417 37.29 17.61 -6.49
C THR A 417 35.78 17.53 -6.26
N ILE A 418 35.14 18.68 -6.05
CA ILE A 418 33.71 18.79 -5.76
C ILE A 418 32.98 19.27 -7.00
N GLY A 419 32.04 18.48 -7.51
CA GLY A 419 31.17 18.83 -8.61
C GLY A 419 29.96 19.63 -8.10
N LEU A 420 29.80 20.88 -8.54
CA LEU A 420 28.61 21.68 -8.25
C LEU A 420 27.63 21.60 -9.43
N SER A 421 26.38 21.23 -9.14
CA SER A 421 25.31 21.16 -10.15
C SER A 421 23.97 21.77 -9.68
N PHE A 422 23.31 22.63 -10.45
CA PHE A 422 21.91 23.07 -10.26
C PHE A 422 21.60 23.83 -8.93
N LEU A 423 22.53 24.66 -8.42
CA LEU A 423 22.48 25.30 -7.09
C LEU A 423 22.13 26.81 -7.08
N ASP A 424 21.82 27.41 -8.24
CA ASP A 424 21.78 28.86 -8.55
C ASP A 424 21.85 29.83 -7.34
N SER A 425 20.72 30.12 -6.68
CA SER A 425 20.61 31.23 -5.71
C SER A 425 21.56 31.20 -4.50
N ASN A 426 22.12 30.03 -4.16
CA ASN A 426 22.99 29.85 -2.99
C ASN A 426 24.41 29.39 -3.38
N LYS A 427 24.72 29.34 -4.68
CA LYS A 427 26.00 28.82 -5.19
C LYS A 427 27.20 29.60 -4.67
N LYS A 428 27.06 30.93 -4.50
CA LYS A 428 28.13 31.80 -4.00
C LYS A 428 28.53 31.45 -2.57
N GLU A 429 27.56 31.32 -1.68
CA GLU A 429 27.77 30.98 -0.27
C GLU A 429 28.30 29.56 -0.11
N ILE A 430 27.82 28.62 -0.94
CA ILE A 430 28.34 27.25 -0.95
C ILE A 430 29.83 27.23 -1.27
N LYS A 431 30.25 27.97 -2.32
CA LYS A 431 31.67 28.08 -2.69
C LYS A 431 32.50 28.72 -1.58
N ALA A 432 32.06 29.87 -1.07
CA ALA A 432 32.77 30.60 -0.03
C ALA A 432 32.99 29.73 1.22
N TRP A 433 31.97 28.97 1.64
CA TRP A 433 32.08 28.07 2.78
C TRP A 433 33.06 26.92 2.53
N ILE A 434 33.04 26.31 1.33
CA ILE A 434 33.97 25.23 0.96
C ILE A 434 35.41 25.74 0.93
N GLU A 435 35.67 26.88 0.28
CA GLU A 435 37.01 27.47 0.17
C GLU A 435 37.58 27.83 1.55
N LYS A 436 36.74 28.38 2.44
CA LYS A 436 37.11 28.74 3.81
C LYS A 436 37.42 27.52 4.69
N ASN A 437 36.62 26.45 4.60
CA ASN A 437 36.73 25.30 5.50
C ASN A 437 37.62 24.16 4.98
N TYR A 438 37.74 24.04 3.65
CA TYR A 438 38.49 22.96 2.97
C TYR A 438 39.32 23.52 1.81
N PRO A 439 40.36 24.35 2.09
CA PRO A 439 41.13 25.04 1.06
C PRO A 439 41.92 24.12 0.09
N LYS A 440 42.00 22.82 0.39
CA LYS A 440 42.63 21.79 -0.47
C LYS A 440 41.64 21.19 -1.48
N TRP A 441 40.37 21.54 -1.42
CA TRP A 441 39.34 21.03 -2.33
C TRP A 441 39.23 21.94 -3.56
N SER A 442 39.18 21.34 -4.74
CA SER A 442 38.90 22.05 -6.00
C SER A 442 37.42 21.96 -6.35
N ILE A 443 36.88 23.01 -6.96
CA ILE A 443 35.48 23.07 -7.38
C ILE A 443 35.40 22.93 -8.91
N LYS A 444 34.59 22.00 -9.38
CA LYS A 444 34.26 21.78 -10.79
C LYS A 444 32.78 22.12 -11.00
N GLU A 445 32.48 23.05 -11.89
CA GLU A 445 31.09 23.40 -12.21
C GLU A 445 30.52 22.52 -13.31
N CYS A 446 29.31 22.00 -13.09
CA CYS A 446 28.61 21.09 -14.01
C CYS A 446 27.29 21.68 -14.52
N ASP A 447 27.20 23.01 -14.66
CA ASP A 447 25.92 23.74 -14.81
C ASP A 447 25.69 24.41 -16.17
N SER A 448 26.74 24.88 -16.81
CA SER A 448 26.63 26.01 -17.73
C SER A 448 26.84 25.60 -19.19
N HIS A 449 25.93 24.80 -19.76
CA HIS A 449 25.80 24.52 -21.22
C HIS A 449 26.49 23.25 -21.77
N ASN A 450 26.71 22.21 -20.95
CA ASN A 450 27.20 20.92 -21.46
C ASN A 450 26.08 19.85 -21.37
N PRO A 451 25.58 19.29 -22.48
CA PRO A 451 24.50 18.29 -22.46
C PRO A 451 24.93 16.95 -21.86
N ASP A 452 26.24 16.72 -21.69
CA ASP A 452 26.77 15.50 -21.10
C ASP A 452 27.22 15.70 -19.64
N PHE A 453 26.24 15.70 -18.73
CA PHE A 453 26.46 15.75 -17.28
C PHE A 453 27.30 14.56 -16.78
N THR A 454 27.24 13.43 -17.51
CA THR A 454 27.93 12.19 -17.16
C THR A 454 29.44 12.35 -17.20
N THR A 455 29.97 13.03 -18.22
CA THR A 455 31.41 13.30 -18.31
C THR A 455 31.86 14.39 -17.34
N CYS A 456 30.98 15.31 -16.94
CA CYS A 456 31.33 16.30 -15.92
C CYS A 456 31.62 15.66 -14.56
N TYR A 457 30.92 14.59 -14.19
CA TYR A 457 31.15 13.88 -12.94
C TYR A 457 32.38 12.96 -12.95
N ASN A 458 33.09 12.83 -14.08
CA ASN A 458 34.38 12.12 -14.11
C ASN A 458 35.40 12.81 -13.19
N ASN A 459 36.08 12.00 -12.38
CA ASN A 459 37.08 12.42 -11.39
C ASN A 459 36.56 13.41 -10.33
N VAL A 460 35.24 13.37 -10.07
CA VAL A 460 34.63 14.11 -8.94
C VAL A 460 34.54 13.18 -7.73
N ASP A 461 34.92 13.69 -6.56
CA ASP A 461 34.86 12.98 -5.28
C ASP A 461 33.52 13.17 -4.55
N LEU A 462 32.77 14.23 -4.87
CA LEU A 462 31.47 14.58 -4.27
C LEU A 462 30.66 15.44 -5.21
N ILE A 463 29.38 15.11 -5.41
CA ILE A 463 28.44 15.92 -6.18
C ILE A 463 27.55 16.71 -5.21
N LEU A 464 27.61 18.03 -5.25
CA LEU A 464 26.60 18.90 -4.63
C LEU A 464 25.59 19.27 -5.71
N THR A 465 24.32 18.97 -5.46
CA THR A 465 23.27 19.20 -6.44
C THR A 465 22.02 19.88 -5.89
N GLY A 466 21.25 20.53 -6.75
CA GLY A 466 20.02 21.22 -6.40
C GLY A 466 18.91 20.99 -7.43
N ARG A 467 18.09 22.01 -7.65
CA ARG A 467 16.88 21.92 -8.49
C ARG A 467 16.88 22.85 -9.70
N GLU A 468 17.87 23.73 -9.82
CA GLU A 468 17.87 24.84 -10.78
C GLU A 468 18.41 24.37 -12.14
N ALA A 469 17.59 23.62 -12.88
CA ALA A 469 17.87 23.14 -14.24
C ALA A 469 16.61 23.17 -15.14
N ASP A 470 16.79 23.17 -16.46
CA ASP A 470 15.67 23.03 -17.41
C ASP A 470 15.02 21.64 -17.25
N ASN A 471 13.70 21.63 -17.08
CA ASN A 471 12.88 20.43 -16.99
C ASN A 471 13.07 19.45 -18.16
N LYS A 472 13.53 19.91 -19.34
CA LYS A 472 13.87 19.07 -20.50
C LYS A 472 15.05 18.12 -20.22
N ASN A 473 15.95 18.48 -19.31
CA ASN A 473 17.16 17.73 -19.00
C ASN A 473 16.97 16.70 -17.88
N VAL A 474 15.75 16.54 -17.34
CA VAL A 474 15.48 15.71 -16.16
C VAL A 474 16.00 14.28 -16.31
N GLN A 475 15.83 13.68 -17.49
CA GLN A 475 16.24 12.30 -17.76
C GLN A 475 17.76 12.15 -17.70
N SER A 476 18.48 13.01 -18.44
CA SER A 476 19.95 13.01 -18.48
C SER A 476 20.58 13.31 -17.12
N ILE A 477 19.94 14.16 -16.31
CA ILE A 477 20.39 14.45 -14.94
C ILE A 477 20.25 13.21 -14.06
N VAL A 478 19.10 12.55 -14.10
CA VAL A 478 18.85 11.32 -13.31
C VAL A 478 19.84 10.22 -13.73
N GLU A 479 20.05 10.01 -15.02
CA GLU A 479 21.02 9.04 -15.55
C GLU A 479 22.45 9.33 -15.08
N ALA A 480 22.87 10.59 -15.08
CA ALA A 480 24.20 10.98 -14.60
C ALA A 480 24.37 10.71 -13.09
N LEU A 481 23.35 11.00 -12.27
CA LEU A 481 23.36 10.68 -10.84
C LEU A 481 23.30 9.17 -10.58
N GLN A 482 22.57 8.41 -11.40
CA GLN A 482 22.55 6.95 -11.34
C GLN A 482 23.95 6.36 -11.62
N LYS A 483 24.64 6.85 -12.64
CA LYS A 483 26.02 6.43 -12.92
C LYS A 483 26.96 6.81 -11.78
N ALA A 484 26.86 8.04 -11.27
CA ALA A 484 27.68 8.50 -10.15
C ALA A 484 27.51 7.63 -8.90
N THR A 485 26.27 7.32 -8.51
CA THR A 485 25.98 6.44 -7.35
C THR A 485 26.43 5.00 -7.57
N THR A 486 26.41 4.51 -8.81
CA THR A 486 26.95 3.19 -9.18
C THR A 486 28.48 3.14 -9.02
N SER A 487 29.16 4.22 -9.40
CA SER A 487 30.60 4.41 -9.24
C SER A 487 31.02 4.79 -7.81
N GLY A 488 30.08 4.85 -6.86
CA GLY A 488 30.39 5.18 -5.46
C GLY A 488 30.52 6.68 -5.16
N ILE A 489 30.32 7.58 -6.12
CA ILE A 489 30.47 9.04 -5.92
C ILE A 489 29.31 9.59 -5.05
N PRO A 490 29.60 10.13 -3.84
CA PRO A 490 28.57 10.63 -2.94
C PRO A 490 27.80 11.83 -3.49
N ILE A 491 26.55 11.99 -3.04
CA ILE A 491 25.65 13.09 -3.44
C ILE A 491 25.20 13.89 -2.22
N LEU A 492 25.27 15.21 -2.31
CA LEU A 492 24.70 16.15 -1.34
C LEU A 492 23.66 17.03 -2.04
N TYR A 493 22.38 16.77 -1.79
CA TYR A 493 21.28 17.56 -2.32
C TYR A 493 20.89 18.69 -1.38
N PHE A 494 20.77 19.90 -1.93
CA PHE A 494 20.18 21.06 -1.25
C PHE A 494 18.93 21.53 -1.98
N HIS A 495 17.82 21.61 -1.26
CA HIS A 495 16.68 22.37 -1.77
C HIS A 495 16.95 23.87 -1.57
N THR A 496 16.86 24.67 -2.64
CA THR A 496 16.97 26.14 -2.56
C THR A 496 15.80 26.71 -1.73
N ASN A 497 15.94 27.93 -1.18
CA ASN A 497 15.05 28.55 -0.18
C ASN A 497 13.63 28.90 -0.70
N THR A 498 12.91 27.89 -1.16
CA THR A 498 11.56 27.90 -1.71
C THR A 498 10.80 26.65 -1.27
N GLU A 499 9.49 26.77 -1.08
CA GLU A 499 8.61 25.65 -0.74
C GLU A 499 8.11 24.85 -1.96
N GLN A 500 8.28 25.38 -3.17
CA GLN A 500 7.72 24.79 -4.39
C GLN A 500 8.52 23.58 -4.87
N LEU A 501 7.97 22.74 -5.75
CA LEU A 501 8.70 21.64 -6.40
C LEU A 501 8.77 21.88 -7.91
N ASN A 502 9.81 21.38 -8.58
CA ASN A 502 9.86 21.27 -10.04
C ASN A 502 10.13 19.80 -10.46
N LYS A 503 10.12 19.53 -11.78
CA LYS A 503 10.33 18.16 -12.28
C LYS A 503 11.70 17.63 -11.85
N ILE A 504 12.74 18.47 -11.86
CA ILE A 504 14.10 18.11 -11.43
C ILE A 504 14.12 17.61 -9.98
N SER A 505 13.63 18.42 -9.03
CA SER A 505 13.62 18.03 -7.61
C SER A 505 12.81 16.76 -7.36
N ALA A 506 11.68 16.58 -8.05
CA ALA A 506 10.83 15.40 -7.87
C ALA A 506 11.52 14.11 -8.36
N HIS A 507 12.18 14.15 -9.52
CA HIS A 507 12.85 12.96 -10.08
C HIS A 507 14.16 12.63 -9.34
N ILE A 508 14.93 13.64 -8.91
CA ILE A 508 16.11 13.41 -8.05
C ILE A 508 15.68 12.80 -6.71
N ALA A 509 14.61 13.31 -6.09
CA ALA A 509 14.08 12.76 -4.85
C ALA A 509 13.70 11.27 -5.02
N ASN A 510 12.95 10.94 -6.09
CA ASN A 510 12.57 9.58 -6.38
C ASN A 510 13.79 8.67 -6.64
N GLU A 511 14.80 9.15 -7.37
CA GLU A 511 16.05 8.41 -7.61
C GLU A 511 16.78 8.10 -6.30
N LEU A 512 16.87 9.08 -5.38
CA LEU A 512 17.52 8.91 -4.09
C LEU A 512 16.63 8.20 -3.04
N GLY A 513 15.35 7.98 -3.32
CA GLY A 513 14.46 7.18 -2.48
C GLY A 513 13.64 7.96 -1.45
N PHE A 514 13.36 9.25 -1.72
CA PHE A 514 12.48 10.08 -0.88
C PHE A 514 11.49 10.90 -1.72
N THR A 515 10.54 11.56 -1.05
CA THR A 515 9.65 12.56 -1.64
C THR A 515 9.67 13.84 -0.79
N PHE A 516 9.07 14.89 -1.31
CA PHE A 516 8.91 16.17 -0.64
C PHE A 516 7.47 16.39 -0.21
N VAL A 517 7.29 17.07 0.93
CA VAL A 517 5.95 17.41 1.43
C VAL A 517 5.35 18.55 0.61
N TYR A 518 4.06 18.43 0.26
CA TYR A 518 3.34 19.48 -0.45
C TYR A 518 3.39 20.83 0.31
N LEU A 519 3.84 21.89 -0.37
CA LEU A 519 4.14 23.22 0.21
C LEU A 519 5.19 23.24 1.33
N GLY A 520 5.93 22.14 1.50
CA GLY A 520 7.08 22.05 2.39
C GLY A 520 6.81 22.57 3.79
N ASN A 521 7.70 23.44 4.25
CA ASN A 521 7.68 23.99 5.59
C ASN A 521 6.83 25.28 5.74
N TYR A 522 6.10 25.70 4.71
CA TYR A 522 5.41 26.99 4.68
C TYR A 522 4.38 27.14 5.82
N TRP A 523 3.52 26.13 5.95
CA TRP A 523 2.50 26.05 6.99
C TRP A 523 3.00 25.34 8.24
N LYS A 524 3.89 24.35 8.07
CA LYS A 524 4.38 23.53 9.18
C LYS A 524 5.29 24.33 10.10
N ARG A 525 6.17 25.18 9.55
CA ARG A 525 7.13 26.02 10.30
C ARG A 525 7.83 25.20 11.39
N ASP A 526 8.28 24.02 11.00
CA ASP A 526 9.00 23.10 11.86
C ASP A 526 10.48 23.45 11.87
N LYS A 527 11.11 23.23 13.01
CA LYS A 527 12.52 23.49 13.28
C LYS A 527 13.01 22.51 14.33
N ALA A 528 14.32 22.25 14.35
CA ALA A 528 14.92 21.35 15.32
C ALA A 528 15.44 22.14 16.52
N ASP A 529 14.99 21.77 17.72
CA ASP A 529 15.50 22.22 19.01
C ASP A 529 15.44 21.05 19.99
N TRP A 530 16.55 20.32 20.09
CA TRP A 530 16.65 19.10 20.90
C TRP A 530 17.85 19.15 21.84
N ASN A 531 17.69 18.56 23.03
CA ASN A 531 18.76 18.49 24.02
C ASN A 531 19.91 17.58 23.56
N ASN A 532 19.57 16.48 22.87
CA ASN A 532 20.50 15.52 22.28
C ASN A 532 19.78 14.66 21.22
N TYR A 533 20.52 13.77 20.55
CA TYR A 533 19.95 12.90 19.52
C TYR A 533 18.96 11.86 20.06
N GLU A 534 19.08 11.43 21.33
CA GLU A 534 18.17 10.45 21.94
C GLU A 534 16.77 11.03 22.15
N SER A 535 16.68 12.35 22.40
CA SER A 535 15.42 13.06 22.51
C SER A 535 14.71 13.30 21.17
N MET A 536 15.42 13.13 20.05
CA MET A 536 14.89 13.37 18.71
C MET A 536 14.03 12.19 18.24
N LYS A 537 12.73 12.43 18.06
CA LYS A 537 11.74 11.41 17.65
C LYS A 537 11.93 10.94 16.21
N ASP A 538 11.48 9.72 15.88
CA ASP A 538 11.38 9.28 14.49
C ASP A 538 10.19 9.89 13.74
N GLY A 539 10.45 10.46 12.56
CA GLY A 539 9.46 11.14 11.72
C GLY A 539 8.55 10.24 10.91
N ILE A 540 8.98 8.99 10.67
CA ILE A 540 8.20 7.99 9.94
C ILE A 540 7.23 7.29 10.90
N GLY A 541 7.45 7.46 12.22
CA GLY A 541 6.58 6.97 13.27
C GLY A 541 6.66 5.47 13.50
N LEU A 542 7.81 4.85 13.16
CA LEU A 542 8.08 3.45 13.47
C LEU A 542 8.10 3.19 14.98
N ASP A 543 8.55 4.17 15.78
CA ASP A 543 8.51 4.12 17.25
C ASP A 543 7.09 3.92 17.81
N LEU A 544 6.08 4.48 17.14
CA LEU A 544 4.68 4.33 17.55
C LEU A 544 4.18 2.91 17.27
N ILE A 545 4.59 2.32 16.14
CA ILE A 545 4.28 0.93 15.80
C ILE A 545 4.98 -0.03 16.77
N GLU A 546 6.28 0.20 17.04
CA GLU A 546 7.04 -0.57 18.03
C GLU A 546 6.37 -0.54 19.41
N THR A 547 5.97 0.65 19.87
CA THR A 547 5.27 0.82 21.16
C THR A 547 3.93 0.08 21.18
N LEU A 548 3.15 0.17 20.09
CA LEU A 548 1.90 -0.57 19.95
C LEU A 548 2.13 -2.07 20.08
N LEU A 549 3.08 -2.63 19.33
CA LEU A 549 3.37 -4.07 19.35
C LEU A 549 3.92 -4.54 20.69
N LYS A 550 4.77 -3.76 21.36
CA LYS A 550 5.25 -4.07 22.73
C LYS A 550 4.12 -4.08 23.75
N ASN A 551 3.15 -3.19 23.63
CA ASN A 551 1.98 -3.19 24.51
C ASN A 551 1.07 -4.40 24.25
N ILE A 552 0.91 -4.82 22.99
CA ILE A 552 0.21 -6.08 22.64
C ILE A 552 0.95 -7.27 23.25
N GLN A 553 2.27 -7.36 23.07
CA GLN A 553 3.10 -8.45 23.60
C GLN A 553 3.00 -8.57 25.12
N LYS A 554 2.99 -7.43 25.83
CA LYS A 554 2.89 -7.37 27.30
C LYS A 554 1.45 -7.41 27.82
N LYS A 555 0.44 -7.40 26.93
CA LYS A 555 -0.98 -7.23 27.28
C LYS A 555 -1.21 -6.04 28.23
N SER A 556 -0.53 -4.92 27.95
CA SER A 556 -0.47 -3.77 28.88
C SER A 556 -1.45 -2.65 28.54
N TYR A 557 -2.43 -2.92 27.68
CA TYR A 557 -3.48 -1.95 27.38
C TYR A 557 -4.51 -1.90 28.50
N SER A 558 -4.83 -0.69 28.93
CA SER A 558 -5.95 -0.39 29.81
C SER A 558 -6.46 0.99 29.44
N PHE A 559 -7.71 1.06 28.97
CA PHE A 559 -8.34 2.29 28.53
C PHE A 559 -9.51 2.68 29.44
N ASP A 560 -9.58 3.99 29.71
CA ASP A 560 -10.74 4.59 30.38
C ASP A 560 -11.79 4.99 29.34
N TRP A 561 -12.58 4.00 28.92
CA TRP A 561 -13.59 4.17 27.87
C TRP A 561 -14.75 5.09 28.25
N GLU A 562 -14.90 5.46 29.53
CA GLU A 562 -15.91 6.44 29.97
C GLU A 562 -15.65 7.83 29.37
N LYS A 563 -14.41 8.11 28.97
CA LYS A 563 -14.02 9.35 28.28
C LYS A 563 -14.40 9.39 26.80
N CYS A 564 -14.99 8.32 26.26
CA CYS A 564 -15.60 8.37 24.95
C CYS A 564 -16.88 9.22 25.00
N ALA A 565 -17.04 10.12 24.04
CA ALA A 565 -18.20 11.02 23.97
C ALA A 565 -18.86 10.98 22.61
N LYS A 566 -20.18 11.16 22.57
CA LYS A 566 -20.92 11.37 21.32
C LYS A 566 -20.50 12.71 20.72
N LYS A 567 -19.98 12.67 19.49
CA LYS A 567 -19.71 13.84 18.65
C LYS A 567 -20.69 13.82 17.48
N GLY A 568 -21.82 14.51 17.66
CA GLY A 568 -22.98 14.33 16.79
C GLY A 568 -23.57 12.94 16.95
N ILE A 569 -23.76 12.23 15.85
CA ILE A 569 -24.31 10.85 15.82
C ILE A 569 -23.26 9.75 15.97
N ARG A 570 -21.97 10.10 16.10
CA ARG A 570 -20.87 9.13 16.23
C ARG A 570 -20.26 9.13 17.62
N MET A 571 -19.79 7.98 18.06
CA MET A 571 -18.96 7.87 19.25
C MET A 571 -17.51 8.24 18.91
N SER A 572 -16.89 9.11 19.70
CA SER A 572 -15.50 9.54 19.55
C SER A 572 -14.74 9.26 20.84
N CYS A 573 -13.62 8.53 20.74
CA CYS A 573 -12.76 8.18 21.87
C CYS A 573 -11.43 8.96 21.88
N ALA A 574 -11.33 10.07 21.15
CA ALA A 574 -10.12 10.89 21.07
C ALA A 574 -9.65 11.50 22.41
N GLN A 575 -10.52 11.55 23.44
CA GLN A 575 -10.19 12.04 24.78
C GLN A 575 -9.72 10.94 25.73
N VAL A 576 -9.83 9.67 25.34
CA VAL A 576 -9.36 8.53 26.14
C VAL A 576 -7.81 8.51 26.10
N PRO A 577 -7.12 8.59 27.25
CA PRO A 577 -5.67 8.51 27.28
C PRO A 577 -5.15 7.25 26.57
N GLY A 578 -4.13 7.42 25.71
CA GLY A 578 -3.56 6.31 24.93
C GLY A 578 -4.23 6.06 23.58
N VAL A 579 -5.55 6.30 23.43
CA VAL A 579 -6.26 6.08 22.16
C VAL A 579 -5.64 6.86 20.99
N PRO A 580 -5.41 8.18 21.10
CA PRO A 580 -4.79 8.94 20.01
C PRO A 580 -3.42 8.42 19.57
N LYS A 581 -2.64 7.85 20.51
CA LYS A 581 -1.29 7.34 20.22
C LYS A 581 -1.34 6.02 19.45
N PHE A 582 -2.16 5.06 19.85
CA PHE A 582 -2.25 3.80 19.10
C PHE A 582 -2.92 4.03 17.74
N GLU A 583 -3.95 4.90 17.65
CA GLU A 583 -4.55 5.21 16.35
C GLU A 583 -3.55 5.89 15.40
N ALA A 584 -2.62 6.70 15.93
CA ALA A 584 -1.53 7.25 15.14
C ALA A 584 -0.59 6.15 14.62
N ALA A 585 -0.24 5.16 15.45
CA ALA A 585 0.53 4.00 15.03
C ALA A 585 -0.17 3.23 13.90
N LEU A 586 -1.47 2.98 14.04
CA LEU A 586 -2.28 2.28 13.02
C LEU A 586 -2.40 3.07 11.72
N ARG A 587 -2.58 4.39 11.78
CA ARG A 587 -2.58 5.25 10.58
C ARG A 587 -1.23 5.19 9.85
N ASN A 588 -0.12 5.19 10.59
CA ASN A 588 1.21 5.06 10.00
C ASN A 588 1.40 3.68 9.35
N LEU A 589 0.99 2.61 10.04
CA LEU A 589 0.99 1.25 9.50
C LEU A 589 0.23 1.17 8.16
N LYS A 590 -1.03 1.63 8.15
CA LYS A 590 -1.85 1.65 6.93
C LYS A 590 -1.23 2.51 5.83
N HIS A 591 -0.62 3.64 6.17
CA HIS A 591 0.07 4.49 5.20
C HIS A 591 1.27 3.77 4.56
N ILE A 592 2.12 3.12 5.37
CA ILE A 592 3.29 2.37 4.89
C ILE A 592 2.86 1.30 3.90
N LEU A 593 1.88 0.49 4.27
CA LEU A 593 1.45 -0.66 3.47
C LEU A 593 0.64 -0.21 2.24
N GLY A 594 -0.33 0.70 2.41
CA GLY A 594 -1.16 1.18 1.31
C GLY A 594 -0.38 1.92 0.22
N SER A 595 0.75 2.55 0.57
CA SER A 595 1.65 3.18 -0.42
C SER A 595 2.30 2.14 -1.36
N LEU A 596 2.71 0.99 -0.82
CA LEU A 596 3.24 -0.12 -1.61
C LEU A 596 2.12 -0.83 -2.40
N ASP A 597 0.95 -0.99 -1.80
CA ASP A 597 -0.19 -1.71 -2.38
C ASP A 597 -0.68 -0.98 -3.64
N ARG A 598 -0.93 0.34 -3.54
CA ARG A 598 -1.30 1.20 -4.70
C ARG A 598 -0.28 1.19 -5.84
N LYS A 599 0.99 0.98 -5.53
CA LYS A 599 2.08 0.92 -6.51
C LYS A 599 2.24 -0.46 -7.16
N LYS A 600 1.40 -1.43 -6.81
CA LYS A 600 1.42 -2.78 -7.40
C LYS A 600 2.76 -3.50 -7.17
N ILE A 601 3.36 -3.35 -5.98
CA ILE A 601 4.65 -3.96 -5.65
C ILE A 601 4.42 -5.31 -4.96
N ASP A 602 4.60 -6.44 -5.65
CA ASP A 602 4.56 -7.74 -4.95
C ASP A 602 5.81 -7.89 -4.07
N ILE A 603 5.69 -7.51 -2.80
CA ILE A 603 6.81 -7.54 -1.87
C ILE A 603 7.23 -8.98 -1.54
N PHE A 604 6.31 -9.94 -1.60
CA PHE A 604 6.59 -11.34 -1.23
C PHE A 604 7.36 -12.08 -2.32
N SER A 605 7.32 -11.61 -3.56
CA SER A 605 8.20 -12.08 -4.63
C SER A 605 9.61 -11.45 -4.60
N SER A 606 9.92 -10.59 -3.63
CA SER A 606 11.22 -9.91 -3.47
C SER A 606 11.97 -10.39 -2.23
N SER A 607 13.30 -10.34 -2.25
CA SER A 607 14.15 -10.52 -1.04
C SER A 607 14.18 -9.28 -0.13
N LYS A 608 13.58 -8.15 -0.56
CA LYS A 608 13.51 -6.88 0.19
C LYS A 608 12.28 -6.84 1.12
N TYR A 609 12.08 -5.69 1.77
CA TYR A 609 10.85 -5.33 2.51
C TYR A 609 10.55 -6.20 3.75
N ARG A 610 11.59 -6.69 4.44
CA ARG A 610 11.44 -7.58 5.60
C ARG A 610 10.46 -7.04 6.65
N LEU A 611 10.65 -5.81 7.12
CA LEU A 611 9.74 -5.19 8.08
C LEU A 611 8.28 -5.15 7.58
N GLN A 612 8.06 -4.71 6.34
CA GLN A 612 6.72 -4.58 5.77
C GLN A 612 6.03 -5.94 5.67
N LYS A 613 6.76 -6.98 5.25
CA LYS A 613 6.26 -8.36 5.24
C LYS A 613 5.90 -8.84 6.64
N LEU A 614 6.74 -8.59 7.65
CA LEU A 614 6.47 -8.94 9.05
C LEU A 614 5.19 -8.26 9.56
N LEU A 615 5.04 -6.96 9.30
CA LEU A 615 3.84 -6.19 9.68
C LEU A 615 2.56 -6.74 9.02
N ILE A 616 2.64 -7.11 7.75
CA ILE A 616 1.52 -7.70 7.00
C ILE A 616 1.16 -9.08 7.56
N LEU A 617 2.16 -9.97 7.68
CA LEU A 617 1.94 -11.33 8.19
C LEU A 617 1.40 -11.30 9.62
N LEU A 618 1.86 -10.37 10.47
CA LEU A 618 1.31 -10.21 11.82
C LEU A 618 -0.17 -9.82 11.78
N GLY A 619 -0.55 -8.95 10.83
CA GLY A 619 -1.94 -8.62 10.56
C GLY A 619 -2.76 -9.82 10.09
N ASP A 620 -2.23 -10.61 9.15
CA ASP A 620 -2.84 -11.87 8.71
C ASP A 620 -3.07 -12.81 9.90
N LYS A 621 -2.08 -12.91 10.81
CA LYS A 621 -2.14 -13.78 11.97
C LYS A 621 -3.18 -13.33 12.98
N PHE A 622 -3.26 -12.05 13.30
CA PHE A 622 -4.31 -11.51 14.18
C PHE A 622 -5.71 -11.69 13.58
N ARG A 623 -5.86 -11.62 12.25
CA ARG A 623 -7.17 -11.85 11.60
C ARG A 623 -7.73 -13.26 11.81
N GLU A 624 -6.89 -14.28 12.04
CA GLU A 624 -7.33 -15.66 12.25
C GLU A 624 -8.22 -15.82 13.50
N SER A 625 -8.04 -14.98 14.51
CA SER A 625 -8.76 -15.06 15.79
C SER A 625 -9.80 -13.95 16.01
N VAL A 626 -10.00 -13.05 15.05
CA VAL A 626 -11.01 -11.99 15.14
C VAL A 626 -12.41 -12.62 15.16
N THR A 627 -13.23 -12.23 16.14
CA THR A 627 -14.63 -12.62 16.26
C THR A 627 -15.52 -11.41 16.51
N TYR A 628 -16.59 -11.25 15.74
CA TYR A 628 -17.53 -10.14 15.82
C TYR A 628 -18.88 -10.56 16.43
N PRO A 629 -19.64 -9.62 17.04
CA PRO A 629 -19.28 -8.23 17.29
C PRO A 629 -18.35 -8.07 18.50
N MET A 630 -17.48 -7.07 18.43
CA MET A 630 -16.66 -6.59 19.54
C MET A 630 -17.26 -5.31 20.14
N ASP A 631 -16.98 -5.09 21.41
CA ASP A 631 -17.34 -3.88 22.15
C ASP A 631 -16.14 -3.39 22.94
N LYS A 632 -15.83 -2.09 22.83
CA LYS A 632 -14.66 -1.50 23.49
C LYS A 632 -14.63 -1.73 25.02
N ILE A 633 -15.77 -1.94 25.69
CA ILE A 633 -15.84 -2.18 27.14
C ILE A 633 -15.84 -3.68 27.46
N LYS A 634 -16.53 -4.50 26.65
CA LYS A 634 -16.72 -5.93 26.95
C LYS A 634 -15.64 -6.84 26.37
N THR A 635 -15.04 -6.44 25.25
CA THR A 635 -13.93 -7.17 24.63
C THR A 635 -12.63 -6.80 25.35
N ASP A 636 -11.75 -7.77 25.57
CA ASP A 636 -10.41 -7.51 26.10
C ASP A 636 -9.71 -6.42 25.26
N ASP A 637 -9.11 -5.43 25.93
CA ASP A 637 -8.48 -4.30 25.27
C ASP A 637 -7.39 -4.74 24.28
N THR A 638 -6.64 -5.80 24.58
CA THR A 638 -5.59 -6.31 23.68
C THR A 638 -6.20 -6.94 22.44
N GLU A 639 -7.23 -7.78 22.59
CA GLU A 639 -7.93 -8.40 21.46
C GLU A 639 -8.66 -7.37 20.58
N PHE A 640 -9.26 -6.34 21.18
CA PHE A 640 -9.86 -5.21 20.46
C PHE A 640 -8.80 -4.48 19.61
N ILE A 641 -7.63 -4.19 20.17
CA ILE A 641 -6.53 -3.53 19.47
C ILE A 641 -5.89 -4.42 18.41
N LYS A 642 -5.77 -5.74 18.63
CA LYS A 642 -5.31 -6.69 17.61
C LYS A 642 -6.22 -6.69 16.38
N SER A 643 -7.54 -6.65 16.56
CA SER A 643 -8.49 -6.52 15.46
C SER A 643 -8.29 -5.22 14.67
N PHE A 644 -8.08 -4.10 15.37
CA PHE A 644 -7.76 -2.82 14.70
C PHE A 644 -6.42 -2.89 13.94
N TYR A 645 -5.40 -3.54 14.50
CA TYR A 645 -4.13 -3.76 13.82
C TYR A 645 -4.35 -4.55 12.53
N ALA A 646 -5.05 -5.68 12.62
CA ALA A 646 -5.43 -6.53 11.51
C ALA A 646 -6.12 -5.75 10.37
N ASP A 647 -7.07 -4.88 10.71
CA ASP A 647 -7.78 -4.01 9.76
C ASP A 647 -6.85 -3.01 9.05
N ASN A 648 -5.85 -2.46 9.75
CA ASN A 648 -4.90 -1.49 9.19
C ASN A 648 -3.70 -2.16 8.48
N ALA A 649 -3.56 -3.49 8.61
CA ALA A 649 -2.46 -4.28 8.07
C ALA A 649 -2.81 -5.07 6.80
N VAL A 650 -3.95 -4.79 6.16
CA VAL A 650 -4.38 -5.48 4.94
C VAL A 650 -3.53 -5.04 3.74
N TYR A 651 -3.04 -6.01 2.97
CA TYR A 651 -2.22 -5.82 1.77
C TYR A 651 -2.65 -6.79 0.67
N ASN A 652 -3.20 -6.29 -0.44
CA ASN A 652 -3.88 -7.16 -1.42
C ASN A 652 -3.06 -7.48 -2.67
N TYR A 653 -2.04 -6.68 -3.02
CA TYR A 653 -1.14 -6.96 -4.15
C TYR A 653 -0.11 -8.06 -3.82
N ARG A 654 -0.61 -9.28 -3.60
CA ARG A 654 0.18 -10.47 -3.26
C ARG A 654 -0.56 -11.74 -3.66
N LYS A 655 0.18 -12.84 -3.82
CA LYS A 655 -0.39 -14.15 -4.20
C LYS A 655 -1.17 -14.85 -3.09
N ILE A 656 -0.69 -14.81 -1.85
CA ILE A 656 -1.36 -15.48 -0.71
C ILE A 656 -1.83 -14.40 0.25
N ASN A 657 -3.13 -14.25 0.43
CA ASN A 657 -3.74 -13.40 1.46
C ASN A 657 -4.86 -14.22 2.12
N PRO A 658 -4.66 -14.73 3.35
CA PRO A 658 -5.64 -15.60 3.99
C PRO A 658 -7.02 -14.96 4.12
N THR A 659 -8.07 -15.74 3.84
CA THR A 659 -9.46 -15.35 4.13
C THR A 659 -9.63 -15.06 5.61
N GLN A 660 -10.27 -13.94 5.95
CA GLN A 660 -10.67 -13.70 7.33
C GLN A 660 -11.83 -14.65 7.72
N PRO A 661 -11.71 -15.45 8.79
CA PRO A 661 -12.74 -16.44 9.14
C PRO A 661 -14.09 -15.82 9.50
N ASP A 662 -14.10 -14.77 10.32
CA ASP A 662 -15.31 -14.06 10.73
C ASP A 662 -15.36 -12.65 10.12
N MET A 663 -16.29 -12.44 9.21
CA MET A 663 -16.55 -11.17 8.53
C MET A 663 -17.66 -10.35 9.20
N GLY A 664 -18.24 -10.86 10.29
CA GLY A 664 -19.33 -10.26 11.02
C GLY A 664 -20.56 -10.05 10.14
N ASN A 665 -21.16 -8.86 10.18
CA ASN A 665 -22.36 -8.56 9.41
C ASN A 665 -22.09 -8.03 7.98
N PHE A 666 -20.84 -8.10 7.47
CA PHE A 666 -20.50 -7.68 6.11
C PHE A 666 -20.84 -8.75 5.04
N SER A 667 -20.27 -9.95 5.17
CA SER A 667 -20.34 -11.05 4.20
C SER A 667 -20.11 -12.38 4.92
N ARG A 668 -20.36 -13.51 4.29
CA ARG A 668 -19.78 -14.81 4.66
C ARG A 668 -18.31 -14.85 4.27
N SER A 669 -17.56 -15.77 4.87
CA SER A 669 -16.15 -16.05 4.55
C SER A 669 -15.98 -17.26 3.62
N ASP A 670 -16.88 -18.25 3.72
CA ASP A 670 -16.84 -19.46 2.91
C ASP A 670 -17.62 -19.29 1.60
N PHE A 671 -16.90 -19.43 0.48
CA PHE A 671 -17.41 -19.49 -0.88
C PHE A 671 -16.88 -20.74 -1.60
N SER A 672 -16.54 -21.80 -0.87
CA SER A 672 -15.97 -23.03 -1.43
C SER A 672 -16.90 -23.75 -2.41
N ASN A 673 -18.21 -23.52 -2.30
CA ASN A 673 -19.22 -23.99 -3.25
C ASN A 673 -19.18 -23.25 -4.60
N ILE A 674 -18.59 -22.05 -4.66
CA ILE A 674 -18.50 -21.27 -5.89
C ILE A 674 -17.35 -21.78 -6.75
N THR A 675 -17.67 -22.22 -7.97
CA THR A 675 -16.66 -22.50 -8.99
C THR A 675 -16.21 -21.17 -9.62
N PRO A 676 -14.91 -20.80 -9.52
CA PRO A 676 -14.42 -19.56 -10.13
C PRO A 676 -14.51 -19.61 -11.66
N ILE A 677 -14.77 -18.46 -12.28
CA ILE A 677 -14.92 -18.32 -13.72
C ILE A 677 -13.85 -17.40 -14.32
N THR A 678 -13.78 -17.44 -15.65
CA THR A 678 -13.09 -16.43 -16.47
C THR A 678 -14.13 -15.66 -17.28
N LYS A 679 -14.13 -14.33 -17.19
CA LYS A 679 -15.07 -13.47 -17.92
C LYS A 679 -14.35 -12.26 -18.50
N THR A 680 -14.61 -11.97 -19.76
CA THR A 680 -14.22 -10.69 -20.39
C THR A 680 -15.43 -9.78 -20.38
N ILE A 681 -15.27 -8.59 -19.81
CA ILE A 681 -16.30 -7.56 -19.81
C ILE A 681 -15.96 -6.50 -20.85
N GLN A 682 -17.01 -6.02 -21.53
CA GLN A 682 -16.94 -4.89 -22.45
C GLN A 682 -17.92 -3.84 -21.94
N MET A 683 -17.44 -2.63 -21.70
CA MET A 683 -18.28 -1.54 -21.20
C MET A 683 -17.84 -0.20 -21.76
N THR A 684 -18.71 0.80 -21.60
CA THR A 684 -18.39 2.19 -21.88
C THR A 684 -18.03 2.90 -20.58
N SER A 685 -16.87 3.54 -20.54
CA SER A 685 -16.35 4.19 -19.34
C SER A 685 -17.26 5.31 -18.85
N ARG A 686 -17.42 5.43 -17.52
CA ARG A 686 -18.14 6.54 -16.90
C ARG A 686 -17.52 6.94 -15.55
N ILE A 687 -17.27 8.24 -15.37
CA ILE A 687 -16.56 8.79 -14.22
C ILE A 687 -17.40 8.78 -12.95
N HIS A 688 -16.64 8.93 -11.87
CA HIS A 688 -16.67 8.12 -10.67
C HIS A 688 -16.25 6.67 -10.92
N PHE A 689 -17.13 5.68 -10.89
CA PHE A 689 -16.78 4.29 -11.21
C PHE A 689 -18.00 3.51 -11.71
N CYS A 690 -17.79 2.27 -12.17
CA CYS A 690 -18.85 1.34 -12.58
C CYS A 690 -18.64 -0.03 -11.94
N ALA A 691 -19.74 -0.72 -11.63
CA ALA A 691 -19.70 -2.10 -11.19
C ALA A 691 -19.32 -3.03 -12.35
N ALA A 692 -18.42 -3.98 -12.11
CA ALA A 692 -17.96 -4.94 -13.12
C ALA A 692 -18.91 -6.15 -13.29
N GLY A 693 -19.89 -6.31 -12.39
CA GLY A 693 -20.75 -7.49 -12.35
C GLY A 693 -20.02 -8.77 -11.97
N LEU A 694 -18.90 -8.64 -11.27
CA LEU A 694 -17.99 -9.73 -10.88
C LEU A 694 -17.66 -9.62 -9.39
N TYR A 695 -17.26 -10.74 -8.80
CA TYR A 695 -17.00 -10.85 -7.36
C TYR A 695 -15.59 -11.39 -7.10
N ALA A 696 -14.80 -10.71 -6.29
CA ALA A 696 -13.53 -11.22 -5.80
C ALA A 696 -13.82 -12.22 -4.67
N LEU A 697 -13.39 -13.48 -4.83
CA LEU A 697 -13.60 -14.51 -3.81
C LEU A 697 -12.59 -14.32 -2.67
N PRO A 698 -13.01 -14.34 -1.39
CA PRO A 698 -12.11 -14.14 -0.27
C PRO A 698 -10.96 -15.16 -0.27
N GLY A 699 -9.74 -14.66 -0.14
CA GLY A 699 -8.50 -15.42 -0.11
C GLY A 699 -8.11 -16.14 -1.40
N LYS A 700 -8.82 -15.90 -2.51
CA LYS A 700 -8.47 -16.43 -3.84
C LYS A 700 -7.85 -15.33 -4.70
N THR A 701 -6.74 -15.65 -5.35
CA THR A 701 -6.07 -14.70 -6.25
C THR A 701 -6.83 -14.61 -7.56
N MET A 702 -7.26 -13.40 -7.91
CA MET A 702 -7.80 -13.10 -9.24
C MET A 702 -6.71 -12.52 -10.14
N LYS A 703 -6.83 -12.78 -11.44
CA LYS A 703 -6.02 -12.16 -12.49
C LYS A 703 -6.87 -11.22 -13.31
N ILE A 704 -6.31 -10.05 -13.62
CA ILE A 704 -7.01 -9.00 -14.36
C ILE A 704 -6.11 -8.54 -15.50
N THR A 705 -6.60 -8.62 -16.73
CA THR A 705 -5.86 -8.22 -17.93
C THR A 705 -6.66 -7.17 -18.68
N ARG A 706 -6.07 -5.99 -18.91
CA ARG A 706 -6.67 -4.95 -19.75
C ARG A 706 -6.31 -5.19 -21.21
N ASN A 707 -7.31 -5.38 -22.05
CA ASN A 707 -7.13 -5.74 -23.47
C ASN A 707 -7.33 -4.55 -24.43
N ASP A 708 -7.93 -3.45 -23.98
CA ASP A 708 -8.05 -2.24 -24.81
C ASP A 708 -6.76 -1.38 -24.79
N HIS A 709 -6.65 -0.49 -25.78
CA HIS A 709 -5.54 0.44 -25.94
C HIS A 709 -5.97 1.90 -25.83
N SER A 710 -7.06 2.18 -25.11
CA SER A 710 -7.57 3.55 -24.97
C SER A 710 -6.66 4.40 -24.06
N ASP A 711 -6.55 5.70 -24.36
CA ASP A 711 -5.91 6.72 -23.49
C ASP A 711 -6.84 7.07 -22.30
N LEU A 712 -7.16 6.04 -21.53
CA LEU A 712 -8.00 6.07 -20.36
C LEU A 712 -7.21 5.51 -19.18
N THR A 713 -7.21 6.23 -18.06
CA THR A 713 -6.78 5.65 -16.80
C THR A 713 -7.91 4.76 -16.29
N VAL A 714 -7.62 3.46 -16.20
CA VAL A 714 -8.53 2.47 -15.65
C VAL A 714 -7.96 2.02 -14.32
N LYS A 715 -8.78 2.06 -13.26
CA LYS A 715 -8.41 1.47 -11.97
C LYS A 715 -9.42 0.42 -11.57
N VAL A 716 -8.95 -0.64 -10.93
CA VAL A 716 -9.78 -1.67 -10.32
C VAL A 716 -9.71 -1.57 -8.80
N PHE A 717 -10.82 -1.84 -8.12
CA PHE A 717 -10.88 -2.00 -6.68
C PHE A 717 -12.04 -2.93 -6.29
N ILE A 718 -12.04 -3.41 -5.05
CA ILE A 718 -13.08 -4.28 -4.51
C ILE A 718 -13.86 -3.52 -3.44
N ASN A 719 -15.18 -3.67 -3.42
CA ASN A 719 -16.17 -3.04 -2.55
C ASN A 719 -16.34 -1.51 -2.73
N SER A 720 -17.55 -1.00 -2.50
CA SER A 720 -17.92 0.43 -2.56
C SER A 720 -18.07 1.08 -1.16
N LEU A 721 -17.83 0.31 -0.09
CA LEU A 721 -18.14 0.66 1.29
C LEU A 721 -17.14 1.67 1.88
N ARG A 722 -17.68 2.74 2.48
CA ARG A 722 -16.90 3.74 3.20
C ARG A 722 -16.46 3.19 4.55
N SER A 723 -15.19 3.36 4.91
CA SER A 723 -14.61 2.75 6.13
C SER A 723 -15.27 3.19 7.45
N THR A 724 -15.93 4.34 7.45
CA THR A 724 -16.69 4.87 8.59
C THR A 724 -18.09 4.25 8.75
N ALA A 725 -18.49 3.37 7.83
CA ALA A 725 -19.65 2.50 8.00
C ALA A 725 -19.42 1.52 9.16
N THR A 726 -18.18 1.10 9.41
CA THR A 726 -17.82 0.39 10.65
C THR A 726 -17.85 1.39 11.81
N HIS A 727 -18.52 1.03 12.91
CA HIS A 727 -18.75 1.91 14.06
C HIS A 727 -18.03 1.40 15.29
N GLU A 728 -16.70 1.32 15.17
CA GLU A 728 -15.85 0.56 16.07
C GLU A 728 -15.95 0.94 17.56
N TYR A 729 -16.29 2.20 17.87
CA TYR A 729 -16.41 2.69 19.24
C TYR A 729 -17.85 2.72 19.78
N ALA A 730 -18.86 2.46 18.95
CA ALA A 730 -20.25 2.38 19.41
C ALA A 730 -20.52 1.01 20.07
N THR A 731 -21.54 0.96 20.93
CA THR A 731 -21.85 -0.22 21.74
C THR A 731 -22.13 -1.44 20.86
N ASN A 732 -21.39 -2.55 21.05
CA ASN A 732 -21.46 -3.77 20.23
C ASN A 732 -21.43 -3.53 18.70
N SER A 733 -20.78 -2.45 18.26
CA SER A 733 -20.89 -1.96 16.87
C SER A 733 -19.58 -2.08 16.08
N TYR A 734 -18.53 -2.63 16.68
CA TYR A 734 -17.41 -3.16 15.90
C TYR A 734 -17.77 -4.57 15.44
N ASN A 735 -18.53 -4.65 14.35
CA ASN A 735 -19.25 -5.87 13.95
C ASN A 735 -18.86 -6.37 12.56
N ARG A 736 -17.75 -5.85 12.00
CA ARG A 736 -17.21 -6.15 10.67
C ARG A 736 -15.81 -5.52 10.54
N PRO A 737 -15.00 -5.92 9.56
CA PRO A 737 -13.75 -5.24 9.23
C PRO A 737 -13.96 -3.75 8.91
N LYS A 738 -12.98 -2.91 9.24
CA LYS A 738 -13.08 -1.46 9.05
C LYS A 738 -12.81 -1.00 7.61
N TYR A 739 -11.83 -1.57 6.93
CA TYR A 739 -11.42 -1.14 5.58
C TYR A 739 -11.81 -2.18 4.53
N LEU A 740 -13.11 -2.28 4.27
CA LEU A 740 -13.68 -3.24 3.32
C LEU A 740 -13.34 -2.93 1.86
N GLN A 741 -13.21 -1.65 1.51
CA GLN A 741 -12.74 -1.23 0.19
C GLN A 741 -11.22 -1.36 0.09
N THR A 742 -10.74 -1.98 -0.99
CA THR A 742 -9.30 -2.07 -1.27
C THR A 742 -8.73 -0.74 -1.74
N GLU A 743 -7.41 -0.67 -1.85
CA GLU A 743 -6.79 0.36 -2.65
C GLU A 743 -7.26 0.28 -4.12
N HIS A 744 -7.03 1.37 -4.87
CA HIS A 744 -7.38 1.47 -6.28
C HIS A 744 -6.15 1.23 -7.14
N TYR A 745 -6.17 0.17 -7.95
CA TYR A 745 -5.02 -0.29 -8.73
C TYR A 745 -5.15 0.13 -10.18
N VAL A 746 -4.25 0.99 -10.66
CA VAL A 746 -4.19 1.36 -12.09
C VAL A 746 -3.81 0.14 -12.92
N ILE A 747 -4.52 -0.11 -14.02
CA ILE A 747 -4.19 -1.14 -15.00
C ILE A 747 -3.85 -0.45 -16.33
N GLU A 748 -2.58 -0.52 -16.70
CA GLU A 748 -2.08 0.04 -17.95
C GLU A 748 -2.61 -0.76 -19.15
N PRO A 749 -2.76 -0.16 -20.34
CA PRO A 749 -3.11 -0.88 -21.56
C PRO A 749 -2.21 -2.10 -21.81
N GLY A 750 -2.80 -3.29 -21.97
CA GLY A 750 -2.09 -4.56 -22.15
C GLY A 750 -1.50 -5.17 -20.88
N GLU A 751 -1.60 -4.50 -19.73
CA GLU A 751 -1.07 -5.01 -18.45
C GLU A 751 -1.95 -6.14 -17.90
N SER A 752 -1.30 -7.11 -17.24
CA SER A 752 -1.95 -8.08 -16.37
C SER A 752 -1.48 -7.90 -14.92
N ILE A 753 -2.43 -7.82 -13.99
CA ILE A 753 -2.15 -7.74 -12.56
C ILE A 753 -2.81 -8.89 -11.80
N MET A 754 -2.28 -9.20 -10.61
CA MET A 754 -2.83 -10.21 -9.69
C MET A 754 -3.21 -9.54 -8.37
N LEU A 755 -4.37 -9.88 -7.84
CA LEU A 755 -4.87 -9.34 -6.57
C LEU A 755 -5.47 -10.47 -5.73
N THR A 756 -5.22 -10.48 -4.41
CA THR A 756 -5.84 -11.41 -3.46
C THR A 756 -6.39 -10.62 -2.28
N SER A 757 -7.71 -10.58 -2.11
CA SER A 757 -8.36 -9.90 -0.99
C SER A 757 -8.68 -10.88 0.14
N ALA A 758 -8.34 -10.52 1.37
CA ALA A 758 -8.77 -11.28 2.56
C ALA A 758 -10.29 -11.29 2.72
N TYR A 759 -10.97 -10.24 2.24
CA TYR A 759 -12.39 -9.98 2.46
C TYR A 759 -13.28 -10.37 1.29
N GLY A 760 -12.76 -10.29 0.06
CA GLY A 760 -13.57 -10.44 -1.14
C GLY A 760 -14.62 -9.33 -1.29
N GLY A 761 -15.49 -9.46 -2.28
CA GLY A 761 -16.57 -8.50 -2.54
C GLY A 761 -16.80 -8.14 -4.01
N PRO A 762 -17.81 -7.31 -4.32
CA PRO A 762 -18.07 -6.84 -5.68
C PRO A 762 -16.89 -6.03 -6.25
N ILE A 763 -16.53 -6.30 -7.50
CA ILE A 763 -15.43 -5.64 -8.22
C ILE A 763 -15.92 -4.37 -8.93
N GLN A 764 -15.18 -3.28 -8.79
CA GLN A 764 -15.50 -1.96 -9.32
C GLN A 764 -14.38 -1.45 -10.23
N LEU A 765 -14.74 -0.60 -11.20
CA LEU A 765 -13.82 0.03 -12.15
C LEU A 765 -13.97 1.55 -12.16
N GLU A 766 -12.91 2.27 -11.78
CA GLU A 766 -12.82 3.73 -11.85
C GLU A 766 -12.16 4.17 -13.17
N PHE A 767 -12.67 5.27 -13.72
CA PHE A 767 -12.27 5.80 -15.02
C PHE A 767 -11.94 7.29 -14.93
N SER A 768 -10.95 7.75 -15.70
CA SER A 768 -10.60 9.18 -15.79
C SER A 768 -11.43 9.99 -16.80
N LYS A 769 -12.13 9.33 -17.74
CA LYS A 769 -12.95 9.95 -18.79
C LYS A 769 -14.19 9.11 -19.10
N ASN A 770 -15.23 9.74 -19.64
CA ASN A 770 -16.47 9.10 -20.09
C ASN A 770 -16.37 8.61 -21.54
N ASP A 771 -17.33 7.76 -21.92
CA ASP A 771 -17.68 7.41 -23.31
C ASP A 771 -16.56 6.74 -24.13
N LEU A 772 -15.61 6.07 -23.47
CA LEU A 772 -14.58 5.26 -24.10
C LEU A 772 -14.83 3.77 -23.89
N ALA A 773 -14.62 2.96 -24.92
CA ALA A 773 -14.75 1.52 -24.82
C ALA A 773 -13.60 0.93 -23.97
N VAL A 774 -13.96 0.05 -23.05
CA VAL A 774 -13.03 -0.65 -22.14
C VAL A 774 -13.25 -2.15 -22.27
N ASN A 775 -12.15 -2.90 -22.37
CA ASN A 775 -12.18 -4.35 -22.45
C ASN A 775 -11.21 -4.94 -21.42
N ILE A 776 -11.75 -5.68 -20.45
CA ILE A 776 -10.95 -6.26 -19.37
C ILE A 776 -11.35 -7.72 -19.18
N LYS A 777 -10.36 -8.60 -19.15
CA LYS A 777 -10.50 -10.01 -18.82
C LYS A 777 -10.21 -10.22 -17.34
N PHE A 778 -11.11 -10.92 -16.66
CA PHE A 778 -10.96 -11.37 -15.28
C PHE A 778 -10.89 -12.89 -15.24
N GLU A 779 -9.98 -13.44 -14.45
CA GLU A 779 -9.82 -14.87 -14.23
C GLU A 779 -9.86 -15.14 -12.72
N GLN A 780 -10.42 -16.30 -12.32
CA GLN A 780 -10.58 -16.72 -10.92
C GLN A 780 -11.52 -15.81 -10.09
N VAL A 781 -12.63 -15.40 -10.69
CA VAL A 781 -13.65 -14.54 -10.05
C VAL A 781 -15.00 -15.27 -9.90
N GLY A 782 -15.86 -14.79 -9.01
CA GLY A 782 -17.27 -15.19 -8.92
C GLY A 782 -18.19 -14.27 -9.73
N GLU A 783 -19.46 -14.65 -9.87
CA GLU A 783 -20.47 -13.90 -10.61
C GLU A 783 -21.75 -13.75 -9.76
N HIS A 784 -21.73 -12.76 -8.88
CA HIS A 784 -22.84 -12.42 -7.99
C HIS A 784 -24.08 -11.91 -8.76
N PRO A 785 -25.26 -11.78 -8.10
CA PRO A 785 -26.45 -11.19 -8.74
C PRO A 785 -26.16 -9.75 -9.20
N TYR A 786 -26.04 -9.58 -10.52
CA TYR A 786 -25.78 -8.29 -11.17
C TYR A 786 -26.75 -8.09 -12.34
N TRP A 787 -27.40 -6.93 -12.39
CA TRP A 787 -28.31 -6.54 -13.46
C TRP A 787 -27.86 -5.23 -14.08
N GLU A 788 -27.72 -5.19 -15.41
CA GLU A 788 -27.46 -3.96 -16.18
C GLU A 788 -28.49 -3.75 -17.28
N SER A 789 -29.03 -4.86 -17.82
CA SER A 789 -29.99 -4.83 -18.92
C SER A 789 -31.03 -5.93 -18.80
N THR A 790 -32.06 -5.88 -19.66
CA THR A 790 -33.10 -6.91 -19.71
C THR A 790 -32.57 -8.31 -20.06
N ALA A 791 -31.39 -8.41 -20.68
CA ALA A 791 -30.71 -9.68 -20.91
C ALA A 791 -30.30 -10.38 -19.61
N ASP A 792 -30.19 -9.64 -18.51
CA ASP A 792 -29.78 -10.16 -17.20
C ASP A 792 -30.97 -10.63 -16.34
N ASN A 793 -32.22 -10.42 -16.77
CA ASN A 793 -33.43 -10.69 -15.96
C ASN A 793 -33.42 -12.08 -15.32
N ASP A 794 -33.27 -13.13 -16.13
CA ASP A 794 -33.33 -14.52 -15.67
C ASP A 794 -32.12 -14.90 -14.81
N SER A 795 -30.92 -14.49 -15.25
CA SER A 795 -29.66 -14.75 -14.55
C SER A 795 -29.65 -14.09 -13.17
N PHE A 796 -30.04 -12.82 -13.11
CA PHE A 796 -30.13 -12.05 -11.87
C PHE A 796 -31.12 -12.69 -10.90
N LYS A 797 -32.35 -12.97 -11.36
CA LYS A 797 -33.38 -13.60 -10.51
C LYS A 797 -32.90 -14.92 -9.94
N LYS A 798 -32.38 -15.81 -10.80
CA LYS A 798 -31.86 -17.12 -10.38
C LYS A 798 -30.76 -17.00 -9.33
N LYS A 799 -29.79 -16.10 -9.53
CA LYS A 799 -28.68 -15.90 -8.58
C LYS A 799 -29.14 -15.27 -7.27
N LEU A 800 -30.09 -14.34 -7.33
CA LEU A 800 -30.67 -13.72 -6.14
C LEU A 800 -31.42 -14.75 -5.28
N GLU A 801 -32.18 -15.64 -5.91
CA GLU A 801 -32.88 -16.75 -5.26
C GLU A 801 -31.91 -17.79 -4.69
N ALA A 802 -30.86 -18.14 -5.43
CA ALA A 802 -29.83 -19.09 -4.99
C ALA A 802 -29.07 -18.63 -3.74
N ASN A 803 -28.99 -17.31 -3.50
CA ASN A 803 -28.44 -16.72 -2.28
C ASN A 803 -26.98 -17.14 -1.98
N GLU A 804 -26.20 -17.44 -3.02
CA GLU A 804 -24.82 -17.89 -2.90
C GLU A 804 -23.82 -16.75 -2.64
N TYR A 805 -24.28 -15.50 -2.73
CA TYR A 805 -23.53 -14.27 -2.44
C TYR A 805 -24.31 -13.39 -1.45
N ASP A 806 -23.61 -12.52 -0.71
CA ASP A 806 -24.22 -11.59 0.26
C ASP A 806 -24.49 -10.19 -0.29
N TRP A 807 -24.05 -9.94 -1.52
CA TRP A 807 -24.16 -8.65 -2.21
C TRP A 807 -24.83 -8.84 -3.56
N ALA A 808 -25.58 -7.82 -3.98
CA ALA A 808 -26.23 -7.71 -5.28
C ALA A 808 -26.14 -6.28 -5.80
N GLU A 809 -26.06 -6.14 -7.11
CA GLU A 809 -25.91 -4.84 -7.77
C GLU A 809 -26.91 -4.65 -8.92
N ILE A 810 -27.51 -3.46 -9.01
CA ILE A 810 -28.29 -3.01 -10.17
C ILE A 810 -27.62 -1.76 -10.72
N ALA A 811 -27.11 -1.86 -11.94
CA ALA A 811 -26.49 -0.76 -12.66
C ALA A 811 -27.45 -0.18 -13.70
N THR A 812 -27.54 1.14 -13.75
CA THR A 812 -28.23 1.87 -14.82
C THR A 812 -27.28 2.87 -15.44
N ALA A 813 -27.72 3.57 -16.49
CA ALA A 813 -26.85 4.54 -17.17
C ALA A 813 -26.29 5.62 -16.23
N GLY A 814 -27.04 6.09 -15.23
CA GLY A 814 -26.65 7.21 -14.36
C GLY A 814 -26.59 6.91 -12.86
N PHE A 815 -27.00 5.72 -12.44
CA PHE A 815 -27.07 5.35 -11.03
C PHE A 815 -26.83 3.85 -10.82
N THR A 816 -26.02 3.49 -9.81
CA THR A 816 -25.77 2.09 -9.40
C THR A 816 -26.17 1.87 -7.95
N ILE A 817 -26.90 0.78 -7.69
CA ILE A 817 -27.28 0.31 -6.37
C ILE A 817 -26.30 -0.79 -5.96
N HIS A 818 -25.59 -0.59 -4.86
CA HIS A 818 -24.77 -1.62 -4.20
C HIS A 818 -25.51 -2.03 -2.92
N SER A 819 -25.97 -3.28 -2.82
CA SER A 819 -26.87 -3.67 -1.74
C SER A 819 -26.50 -5.01 -1.14
N LYS A 820 -26.67 -5.13 0.18
CA LYS A 820 -26.77 -6.46 0.78
C LYS A 820 -27.95 -7.22 0.18
N ILE A 821 -27.79 -8.52 0.01
CA ILE A 821 -28.75 -9.33 -0.76
C ILE A 821 -30.17 -9.33 -0.16
N ASP A 822 -30.30 -9.26 1.17
CA ASP A 822 -31.57 -9.13 1.88
C ASP A 822 -32.28 -7.82 1.54
N LYS A 823 -31.54 -6.72 1.53
CA LYS A 823 -32.05 -5.39 1.15
C LYS A 823 -32.40 -5.30 -0.33
N MET A 824 -31.60 -5.93 -1.20
CA MET A 824 -31.90 -5.98 -2.63
C MET A 824 -33.22 -6.74 -2.89
N LYS A 825 -33.44 -7.86 -2.20
CA LYS A 825 -34.70 -8.62 -2.28
C LYS A 825 -35.90 -7.76 -1.90
N GLU A 826 -35.79 -6.99 -0.81
CA GLU A 826 -36.85 -6.08 -0.38
C GLU A 826 -37.11 -4.95 -1.39
N SER A 827 -36.06 -4.29 -1.88
CA SER A 827 -36.15 -3.25 -2.92
C SER A 827 -36.85 -3.74 -4.19
N ILE A 828 -36.55 -4.95 -4.65
CA ILE A 828 -37.12 -5.53 -5.86
C ILE A 828 -38.57 -5.96 -5.64
N SER A 829 -38.92 -6.41 -4.44
CA SER A 829 -40.25 -6.93 -4.12
C SER A 829 -41.36 -5.87 -4.11
N ASP A 830 -41.03 -4.57 -4.15
CA ASP A 830 -42.02 -3.49 -4.16
C ASP A 830 -42.91 -3.59 -5.42
N PRO A 831 -44.24 -3.82 -5.26
CA PRO A 831 -45.14 -4.02 -6.39
C PRO A 831 -45.28 -2.79 -7.29
N LYS A 832 -44.94 -1.58 -6.82
CA LYS A 832 -44.89 -0.37 -7.67
C LYS A 832 -43.98 -0.52 -8.88
N TRP A 833 -42.96 -1.38 -8.75
CA TRP A 833 -41.97 -1.65 -9.80
C TRP A 833 -42.13 -3.06 -10.39
N GLY A 834 -43.31 -3.67 -10.23
CA GLY A 834 -43.64 -4.96 -10.82
C GLY A 834 -42.95 -6.17 -10.18
N GLY A 835 -42.25 -6.02 -9.06
CA GLY A 835 -41.58 -7.15 -8.40
C GLY A 835 -40.33 -7.67 -9.13
N THR A 836 -39.70 -6.85 -9.98
CA THR A 836 -38.59 -7.28 -10.86
C THR A 836 -37.42 -6.29 -10.85
N ALA A 837 -36.21 -6.79 -11.13
CA ALA A 837 -35.03 -5.94 -11.28
C ALA A 837 -35.17 -4.95 -12.44
N GLU A 838 -35.75 -5.36 -13.57
CA GLU A 838 -36.02 -4.48 -14.71
C GLU A 838 -36.98 -3.34 -14.35
N GLY A 839 -38.09 -3.63 -13.67
CA GLY A 839 -39.02 -2.61 -13.25
C GLY A 839 -38.40 -1.64 -12.25
N LEU A 840 -37.63 -2.14 -11.29
CA LEU A 840 -36.87 -1.31 -10.36
C LEU A 840 -35.85 -0.42 -11.09
N ALA A 841 -35.10 -0.95 -12.06
CA ALA A 841 -34.12 -0.20 -12.83
C ALA A 841 -34.76 0.90 -13.71
N LYS A 842 -35.91 0.62 -14.34
CA LYS A 842 -36.69 1.66 -15.06
C LYS A 842 -37.12 2.78 -14.10
N ALA A 843 -37.58 2.42 -12.91
CA ALA A 843 -37.97 3.38 -11.88
C ALA A 843 -36.77 4.19 -11.36
N VAL A 844 -35.60 3.57 -11.20
CA VAL A 844 -34.34 4.26 -10.86
C VAL A 844 -34.01 5.31 -11.91
N VAL A 845 -34.03 4.95 -13.20
CA VAL A 845 -33.73 5.90 -14.28
C VAL A 845 -34.69 7.09 -14.23
N GLN A 846 -35.99 6.83 -14.10
CA GLN A 846 -37.02 7.87 -14.15
C GLN A 846 -37.11 8.73 -12.89
N TYR A 847 -37.17 8.13 -11.71
CA TYR A 847 -37.46 8.83 -10.47
C TYR A 847 -36.20 9.22 -9.69
N THR A 848 -35.16 8.40 -9.73
CA THR A 848 -33.92 8.66 -8.99
C THR A 848 -32.92 9.44 -9.85
N SER A 849 -32.58 8.94 -11.03
CA SER A 849 -31.56 9.57 -11.88
C SER A 849 -32.09 10.77 -12.66
N ASN A 850 -33.35 10.80 -13.08
CA ASN A 850 -33.84 11.88 -13.95
C ASN A 850 -34.40 13.08 -13.16
N TYR A 851 -35.55 12.95 -12.50
CA TYR A 851 -36.26 14.11 -11.92
C TYR A 851 -35.46 14.97 -10.93
N PRO A 852 -34.65 14.41 -10.01
CA PRO A 852 -33.79 15.23 -9.16
C PRO A 852 -32.78 16.08 -9.94
N HIS A 853 -32.26 15.56 -11.06
CA HIS A 853 -31.35 16.32 -11.92
C HIS A 853 -32.08 17.36 -12.76
N VAL A 854 -33.29 17.07 -13.26
CA VAL A 854 -34.17 18.07 -13.88
C VAL A 854 -34.39 19.24 -12.93
N LEU A 855 -34.76 18.98 -11.68
CA LEU A 855 -34.94 20.03 -10.66
C LEU A 855 -33.63 20.73 -10.28
N SER A 856 -32.49 20.08 -10.50
CA SER A 856 -31.18 20.71 -10.32
C SER A 856 -30.81 21.66 -11.46
N GLY A 857 -31.55 21.67 -12.58
CA GLY A 857 -31.34 22.52 -13.75
C GLY A 857 -30.09 22.15 -14.57
N VAL A 858 -29.79 20.85 -14.66
CA VAL A 858 -28.66 20.32 -15.45
C VAL A 858 -29.18 19.49 -16.63
N LYS A 859 -28.34 19.28 -17.62
CA LYS A 859 -28.56 18.35 -18.74
C LYS A 859 -27.62 17.15 -18.63
N GLY A 860 -27.93 16.03 -19.26
CA GLY A 860 -27.04 14.87 -19.27
C GLY A 860 -27.74 13.62 -19.82
N LYS A 861 -26.99 12.53 -20.00
CA LYS A 861 -27.55 11.25 -20.45
C LYS A 861 -28.58 10.76 -19.43
N GLY A 862 -29.81 10.56 -19.86
CA GLY A 862 -30.92 10.12 -19.00
C GLY A 862 -31.55 11.23 -18.15
N VAL A 863 -31.31 12.51 -18.48
CA VAL A 863 -31.98 13.66 -17.86
C VAL A 863 -32.86 14.33 -18.92
N ASP A 864 -34.14 14.53 -18.61
CA ASP A 864 -35.10 15.08 -19.56
C ASP A 864 -34.77 16.54 -19.93
N VAL A 865 -34.90 16.85 -21.22
CA VAL A 865 -34.92 18.22 -21.71
C VAL A 865 -36.33 18.77 -21.54
N VAL A 866 -36.51 19.61 -20.52
CA VAL A 866 -37.79 20.28 -20.22
C VAL A 866 -37.79 21.68 -20.84
N PRO A 867 -38.62 21.96 -21.87
CA PRO A 867 -38.61 23.25 -22.59
C PRO A 867 -38.75 24.46 -21.65
N GLU A 868 -39.66 24.39 -20.68
CA GLU A 868 -39.87 25.48 -19.71
C GLU A 868 -38.62 25.85 -18.88
N ILE A 869 -37.68 24.91 -18.69
CA ILE A 869 -36.41 25.17 -18.00
C ILE A 869 -35.33 25.60 -19.00
N HIS A 870 -35.23 24.90 -20.13
CA HIS A 870 -34.12 25.04 -21.08
C HIS A 870 -34.28 26.29 -21.94
N ASP A 871 -35.46 26.54 -22.50
CA ASP A 871 -35.75 27.71 -23.34
C ASP A 871 -35.53 29.00 -22.53
N TRP A 872 -35.97 29.02 -21.26
CA TRP A 872 -35.75 30.16 -20.36
C TRP A 872 -34.27 30.51 -20.19
N ALA A 873 -33.41 29.49 -20.12
CA ALA A 873 -31.97 29.67 -19.99
C ALA A 873 -31.32 30.11 -21.30
N GLU A 874 -31.71 29.51 -22.43
CA GLU A 874 -31.20 29.83 -23.75
C GLU A 874 -31.54 31.27 -24.16
N GLU A 875 -32.80 31.70 -23.96
CA GLU A 875 -33.27 33.08 -24.18
C GLU A 875 -32.43 34.14 -23.43
N ARG A 876 -31.80 33.74 -22.32
CA ARG A 876 -31.03 34.63 -21.42
C ARG A 876 -29.52 34.42 -21.52
N GLY A 877 -29.06 33.57 -22.44
CA GLY A 877 -27.64 33.23 -22.57
C GLY A 877 -27.06 32.57 -21.30
N ILE A 878 -27.88 31.85 -20.54
CA ILE A 878 -27.49 31.12 -19.35
C ILE A 878 -26.95 29.75 -19.75
N THR A 879 -25.74 29.41 -19.30
CA THR A 879 -25.12 28.13 -19.64
C THR A 879 -25.72 26.99 -18.80
N ILE A 880 -26.30 26.01 -19.47
CA ILE A 880 -26.83 24.78 -18.86
C ILE A 880 -25.66 23.84 -18.53
N ALA A 881 -25.49 23.53 -17.24
CA ALA A 881 -24.42 22.64 -16.79
C ALA A 881 -24.75 21.18 -17.13
N THR A 882 -23.73 20.39 -17.46
CA THR A 882 -23.89 18.96 -17.74
C THR A 882 -23.62 18.14 -16.47
N ILE A 883 -24.49 17.19 -16.14
CA ILE A 883 -24.20 16.09 -15.21
C ILE A 883 -23.70 14.91 -16.02
N ASP A 884 -22.46 14.53 -15.78
CA ASP A 884 -21.78 13.50 -16.58
C ASP A 884 -20.90 12.62 -15.69
N LEU A 885 -21.52 12.06 -14.65
CA LEU A 885 -20.89 11.14 -13.70
C LEU A 885 -21.89 10.06 -13.29
N MET A 886 -21.38 8.92 -12.79
CA MET A 886 -22.14 7.85 -12.18
C MET A 886 -22.41 8.17 -10.70
N LYS A 887 -23.66 8.03 -10.28
CA LYS A 887 -24.04 8.11 -8.86
C LYS A 887 -24.25 6.73 -8.28
N HIS A 888 -24.02 6.60 -6.98
CA HIS A 888 -24.00 5.33 -6.29
C HIS A 888 -24.74 5.42 -4.96
N MET A 889 -25.30 4.29 -4.53
CA MET A 889 -25.74 4.10 -3.15
C MET A 889 -25.31 2.76 -2.58
N ASN A 890 -25.02 2.75 -1.29
CA ASN A 890 -24.79 1.56 -0.50
C ASN A 890 -26.00 1.32 0.42
N ALA A 891 -26.78 0.27 0.15
CA ALA A 891 -27.80 -0.23 1.05
C ALA A 891 -27.15 -1.21 2.05
N ASP A 892 -26.63 -0.67 3.14
CA ASP A 892 -25.87 -1.33 4.22
C ASP A 892 -25.73 -0.38 5.43
N GLN A 893 -24.93 -0.71 6.43
CA GLN A 893 -24.59 0.14 7.56
C GLN A 893 -24.17 1.56 7.12
N ALA A 894 -24.93 2.59 7.49
CA ALA A 894 -24.65 3.94 7.04
C ALA A 894 -23.44 4.55 7.75
N THR A 895 -22.62 5.28 7.00
CA THR A 895 -21.45 5.99 7.54
C THR A 895 -21.79 6.98 8.66
N CYS A 896 -22.98 7.57 8.64
CA CYS A 896 -23.41 8.55 9.62
C CYS A 896 -24.94 8.56 9.69
N GLY A 897 -25.50 8.71 10.88
CA GLY A 897 -26.96 8.72 11.07
C GLY A 897 -27.58 7.42 10.58
N TYR A 898 -28.81 7.50 10.09
CA TYR A 898 -29.47 6.37 9.45
C TYR A 898 -29.24 6.34 7.92
N GLY A 899 -28.91 7.50 7.35
CA GLY A 899 -28.42 7.68 5.98
C GLY A 899 -27.38 8.78 5.93
N CYS A 900 -26.40 8.64 5.04
CA CYS A 900 -25.25 9.52 4.99
C CYS A 900 -24.87 9.88 3.55
N SER A 901 -25.10 11.13 3.17
CA SER A 901 -24.72 11.67 1.87
C SER A 901 -23.25 11.41 1.48
N GLY A 902 -23.05 11.31 0.16
CA GLY A 902 -21.79 10.98 -0.48
C GLY A 902 -22.03 10.49 -1.91
N ASN A 903 -20.98 10.02 -2.57
CA ASN A 903 -21.08 9.21 -3.77
C ASN A 903 -20.08 8.04 -3.66
N PRO A 904 -20.48 6.88 -3.10
CA PRO A 904 -21.86 6.52 -2.72
C PRO A 904 -22.42 7.29 -1.51
N TYR A 905 -23.73 7.49 -1.48
CA TYR A 905 -24.42 7.70 -0.20
C TYR A 905 -24.68 6.35 0.46
N ASP A 906 -24.72 6.29 1.79
CA ASP A 906 -24.94 5.04 2.52
C ASP A 906 -26.26 5.10 3.29
N ALA A 907 -26.97 3.98 3.41
CA ALA A 907 -28.26 3.93 4.06
C ALA A 907 -28.54 2.57 4.71
N TYR A 908 -28.98 2.59 5.98
CA TYR A 908 -29.39 1.39 6.73
C TYR A 908 -30.64 0.71 6.16
N TRP A 909 -31.33 1.32 5.19
CA TRP A 909 -32.54 0.81 4.58
C TRP A 909 -32.28 0.23 3.18
N GLU A 910 -33.21 -0.60 2.75
CA GLU A 910 -33.44 -1.03 1.37
C GLU A 910 -33.79 0.15 0.46
N PHE A 911 -33.19 0.17 -0.72
CA PHE A 911 -33.36 1.26 -1.69
C PHE A 911 -34.80 1.38 -2.19
N GLY A 912 -35.30 2.62 -2.34
CA GLY A 912 -36.58 2.90 -3.00
C GLY A 912 -36.50 4.07 -4.00
N PRO A 913 -36.94 3.91 -5.26
CA PRO A 913 -36.81 4.95 -6.31
C PRO A 913 -37.43 6.31 -6.02
N ILE A 914 -38.50 6.35 -5.21
CA ILE A 914 -39.20 7.58 -4.79
C ILE A 914 -39.11 7.82 -3.27
N ARG A 915 -38.38 6.96 -2.54
CA ARG A 915 -38.32 7.00 -1.08
C ARG A 915 -37.69 8.31 -0.63
N HIS A 916 -38.24 8.88 0.46
CA HIS A 916 -37.80 10.19 0.93
C HIS A 916 -36.31 10.21 1.26
N GLY A 917 -35.82 9.22 2.01
CA GLY A 917 -34.43 9.12 2.42
C GLY A 917 -33.47 9.05 1.23
N ASP A 918 -33.73 8.17 0.26
CA ASP A 918 -32.86 8.00 -0.91
C ASP A 918 -32.71 9.28 -1.74
N ILE A 919 -33.84 9.93 -2.06
CA ILE A 919 -33.80 11.18 -2.82
C ILE A 919 -33.27 12.35 -1.98
N HIS A 920 -33.49 12.35 -0.66
CA HIS A 920 -32.91 13.33 0.27
C HIS A 920 -31.37 13.28 0.24
N GLU A 921 -30.80 12.09 0.45
CA GLU A 921 -29.34 11.91 0.50
C GLU A 921 -28.70 12.25 -0.83
N MET A 922 -29.31 11.82 -1.93
CA MET A 922 -28.87 12.22 -3.25
C MET A 922 -28.97 13.73 -3.47
N GLY A 923 -30.01 14.36 -2.94
CA GLY A 923 -30.24 15.81 -2.97
C GLY A 923 -29.11 16.63 -2.37
N HIS A 924 -28.36 16.10 -1.39
CA HIS A 924 -27.19 16.79 -0.83
C HIS A 924 -26.09 17.06 -1.87
N SER A 925 -25.97 16.25 -2.92
CA SER A 925 -25.02 16.49 -4.02
C SER A 925 -25.46 17.60 -4.99
N MET A 926 -26.74 18.00 -4.94
CA MET A 926 -27.37 18.96 -5.86
C MET A 926 -27.84 20.24 -5.18
N GLN A 927 -27.76 20.31 -3.85
CA GLN A 927 -28.25 21.43 -3.06
C GLN A 927 -27.49 22.73 -3.35
N MET A 928 -28.18 23.85 -3.16
CA MET A 928 -27.70 25.19 -3.48
C MET A 928 -27.93 26.16 -2.31
N MET A 929 -27.89 27.48 -2.55
CA MET A 929 -27.99 28.51 -1.51
C MET A 929 -29.31 28.40 -0.72
N ARG A 930 -29.26 28.77 0.56
CA ARG A 930 -30.40 28.76 1.50
C ARG A 930 -30.60 30.15 2.09
N PHE A 931 -31.83 30.45 2.51
CA PHE A 931 -32.11 31.65 3.29
C PHE A 931 -31.32 31.64 4.60
N ASP A 932 -30.98 32.82 5.09
CA ASP A 932 -30.18 32.98 6.29
C ASP A 932 -30.91 32.40 7.52
N GLY A 933 -30.14 31.74 8.39
CA GLY A 933 -30.69 30.99 9.53
C GLY A 933 -31.30 29.63 9.18
N PHE A 934 -31.27 29.18 7.91
CA PHE A 934 -31.79 27.87 7.51
C PHE A 934 -30.75 26.74 7.66
N PRO A 935 -31.11 25.60 8.29
CA PRO A 935 -30.18 24.47 8.46
C PRO A 935 -29.88 23.83 7.11
N ASN A 936 -28.78 23.06 7.06
CA ASN A 936 -28.31 22.44 5.83
C ASN A 936 -29.40 21.63 5.10
N HIS A 937 -30.16 20.82 5.85
CA HIS A 937 -31.21 19.97 5.31
C HIS A 937 -32.35 20.76 4.64
N ALA A 938 -32.57 22.05 4.94
CA ALA A 938 -33.62 22.86 4.31
C ALA A 938 -33.45 23.08 2.78
N ALA A 939 -32.37 22.56 2.17
CA ALA A 939 -32.13 22.61 0.73
C ALA A 939 -32.37 21.30 -0.03
N THR A 940 -32.61 20.17 0.64
CA THR A 940 -32.60 18.85 -0.02
C THR A 940 -33.98 18.24 -0.27
N ASN A 941 -34.94 18.36 0.66
CA ASN A 941 -36.22 17.64 0.51
C ASN A 941 -37.02 18.03 -0.73
N THR A 942 -36.81 19.21 -1.31
CA THR A 942 -37.49 19.64 -2.54
C THR A 942 -37.25 18.69 -3.70
N PHE A 943 -36.09 18.01 -3.76
CA PHE A 943 -35.83 16.97 -4.76
C PHE A 943 -36.75 15.75 -4.57
N SER A 944 -36.93 15.32 -3.32
CA SER A 944 -37.87 14.23 -3.00
C SER A 944 -39.31 14.64 -3.28
N TYR A 945 -39.71 15.85 -2.89
CA TYR A 945 -41.05 16.37 -3.10
C TYR A 945 -41.43 16.48 -4.57
N TYR A 946 -40.52 16.99 -5.41
CA TYR A 946 -40.70 17.03 -6.85
C TYR A 946 -40.77 15.62 -7.45
N THR A 947 -39.86 14.73 -7.07
CA THR A 947 -39.87 13.34 -7.59
C THR A 947 -41.19 12.64 -7.27
N LYS A 948 -41.70 12.83 -6.05
CA LYS A 948 -42.97 12.31 -5.59
C LYS A 948 -44.18 12.93 -6.30
N SER A 949 -44.15 14.24 -6.55
CA SER A 949 -45.21 14.88 -7.32
C SER A 949 -45.26 14.39 -8.77
N ARG A 950 -44.09 14.15 -9.39
CA ARG A 950 -43.98 13.53 -10.72
C ARG A 950 -44.45 12.07 -10.70
N TYR A 951 -44.19 11.30 -9.64
CA TYR A 951 -44.76 9.96 -9.49
C TYR A 951 -46.29 10.00 -9.52
N PHE A 952 -46.91 10.79 -8.64
CA PHE A 952 -48.36 10.95 -8.61
C PHE A 952 -48.92 11.42 -9.96
N GLU A 953 -48.24 12.35 -10.63
CA GLU A 953 -48.67 12.84 -11.93
C GLU A 953 -48.64 11.77 -13.02
N ASN A 954 -47.65 10.87 -12.97
CA ASN A 954 -47.49 9.79 -13.94
C ASN A 954 -48.42 8.60 -13.67
N THR A 955 -48.76 8.31 -12.42
CA THR A 955 -49.45 7.06 -12.03
C THR A 955 -50.82 7.26 -11.39
N GLY A 956 -51.09 8.43 -10.79
CA GLY A 956 -52.26 8.68 -9.95
C GLY A 956 -52.19 8.02 -8.56
N GLU A 957 -51.13 7.28 -8.25
CA GLU A 957 -50.96 6.56 -6.99
C GLU A 957 -50.33 7.44 -5.90
N ASP A 958 -50.59 7.11 -4.62
CA ASP A 958 -50.07 7.87 -3.48
C ASP A 958 -48.52 7.77 -3.40
N PRO A 959 -47.80 8.90 -3.49
CA PRO A 959 -46.34 8.91 -3.43
C PRO A 959 -45.75 8.94 -2.00
N ASP A 960 -46.57 8.78 -0.96
CA ASP A 960 -46.17 8.81 0.46
C ASP A 960 -45.42 10.10 0.86
N CYS A 961 -46.07 11.25 0.63
CA CYS A 961 -45.44 12.55 0.89
C CYS A 961 -45.32 12.90 2.37
N GLN A 962 -44.23 13.59 2.69
CA GLN A 962 -43.96 14.12 4.03
C GLN A 962 -44.93 15.27 4.33
N GLY A 963 -45.45 15.35 5.55
CA GLY A 963 -46.36 16.43 5.93
C GLY A 963 -45.69 17.80 5.96
N LEU A 964 -46.33 18.81 5.35
CA LEU A 964 -45.96 20.22 5.43
C LEU A 964 -47.02 21.03 6.23
N PRO A 965 -46.60 22.02 7.04
CA PRO A 965 -47.46 22.67 8.02
C PRO A 965 -48.30 23.84 7.46
N PHE A 966 -49.03 23.64 6.35
CA PHE A 966 -49.79 24.70 5.64
C PHE A 966 -50.69 25.53 6.58
N LYS A 967 -51.50 24.85 7.40
CA LYS A 967 -52.43 25.51 8.32
C LYS A 967 -51.73 26.39 9.35
N THR A 968 -50.73 25.84 10.05
CA THR A 968 -50.03 26.59 11.10
C THR A 968 -49.12 27.67 10.51
N PHE A 969 -48.58 27.47 9.31
CA PHE A 969 -47.82 28.48 8.59
C PHE A 969 -48.73 29.67 8.24
N PHE A 970 -49.90 29.41 7.64
CA PHE A 970 -50.92 30.42 7.37
C PHE A 970 -51.31 31.19 8.64
N GLN A 971 -51.68 30.49 9.72
CA GLN A 971 -52.15 31.12 10.95
C GLN A 971 -51.09 32.05 11.59
N LYS A 972 -49.81 31.66 11.55
CA LYS A 972 -48.71 32.50 12.07
C LYS A 972 -48.49 33.76 11.23
N VAL A 973 -48.60 33.65 9.91
CA VAL A 973 -48.50 34.80 9.00
C VAL A 973 -49.71 35.71 9.16
N GLN A 974 -50.92 35.14 9.24
CA GLN A 974 -52.18 35.86 9.47
C GLN A 974 -52.16 36.66 10.78
N SER A 975 -51.60 36.10 11.86
CA SER A 975 -51.55 36.78 13.16
C SER A 975 -50.57 37.96 13.23
N ALA A 976 -49.72 38.13 12.21
CA ALA A 976 -48.80 39.25 12.11
C ALA A 976 -49.45 40.50 11.49
N VAL A 977 -50.63 40.38 10.89
CA VAL A 977 -51.35 41.54 10.32
C VAL A 977 -51.68 42.54 11.43
N GLY A 978 -51.39 43.82 11.18
CA GLY A 978 -51.60 44.91 12.13
C GLY A 978 -50.53 45.05 13.22
N LYS A 979 -49.46 44.23 13.22
CA LYS A 979 -48.32 44.44 14.12
C LYS A 979 -47.45 45.61 13.63
N SER A 980 -46.89 46.37 14.57
CA SER A 980 -46.05 47.54 14.28
C SER A 980 -44.74 47.18 13.56
N ASP A 981 -44.20 45.99 13.82
CA ASP A 981 -43.07 45.40 13.09
C ASP A 981 -43.38 43.92 12.77
N VAL A 982 -43.91 43.69 11.57
CA VAL A 982 -44.26 42.35 11.07
C VAL A 982 -43.03 41.44 11.00
N THR A 983 -41.88 41.97 10.57
CA THR A 983 -40.63 41.20 10.42
C THR A 983 -40.11 40.73 11.77
N ALA A 984 -40.03 41.61 12.77
CA ALA A 984 -39.61 41.23 14.12
C ALA A 984 -40.59 40.24 14.76
N TYR A 985 -41.90 40.46 14.59
CA TYR A 985 -42.92 39.54 15.10
C TYR A 985 -42.78 38.15 14.48
N LEU A 986 -42.71 38.05 13.15
CA LEU A 986 -42.57 36.75 12.46
C LEU A 986 -41.21 36.10 12.69
N LYS A 987 -40.15 36.89 12.91
CA LYS A 987 -38.88 36.33 13.37
C LYS A 987 -39.07 35.54 14.68
N THR A 988 -39.69 36.14 15.70
CA THR A 988 -39.88 35.51 17.01
C THR A 988 -40.93 34.38 17.00
N HIS A 989 -42.01 34.54 16.24
CA HIS A 989 -43.18 33.64 16.30
C HIS A 989 -43.22 32.58 15.19
N LEU A 990 -42.48 32.78 14.10
CA LEU A 990 -42.35 31.81 13.00
C LEU A 990 -40.90 31.36 12.81
N TRP A 991 -39.97 32.24 12.41
CA TRP A 991 -38.67 31.82 11.88
C TRP A 991 -37.69 31.27 12.91
N ASP A 992 -37.64 31.84 14.12
CA ASP A 992 -36.81 31.34 15.23
C ASP A 992 -37.29 29.95 15.72
N LYS A 993 -38.53 29.58 15.41
CA LYS A 993 -39.19 28.32 15.80
C LYS A 993 -39.54 27.44 14.60
N ALA A 994 -39.08 27.80 13.40
CA ALA A 994 -39.51 27.18 12.16
C ALA A 994 -38.99 25.74 12.03
N SER A 995 -39.92 24.82 11.78
CA SER A 995 -39.62 23.45 11.38
C SER A 995 -38.97 23.44 9.99
N LEU A 996 -38.43 22.28 9.57
CA LEU A 996 -38.01 22.11 8.17
C LEU A 996 -39.19 22.32 7.21
N GLY A 997 -40.40 21.90 7.59
CA GLY A 997 -41.62 22.07 6.81
C GLY A 997 -41.92 23.53 6.49
N ASP A 998 -41.90 24.41 7.50
CA ASP A 998 -42.13 25.86 7.34
C ASP A 998 -41.13 26.48 6.34
N ARG A 999 -39.88 26.01 6.38
CA ARG A 999 -38.79 26.49 5.52
C ARG A 999 -38.92 26.03 4.07
N TYR A 1000 -39.51 24.85 3.84
CA TYR A 1000 -39.86 24.43 2.48
C TYR A 1000 -41.09 25.16 1.97
N LEU A 1001 -42.10 25.38 2.83
CA LEU A 1001 -43.30 26.13 2.46
C LEU A 1001 -42.98 27.54 1.97
N LEU A 1002 -42.02 28.25 2.58
CA LEU A 1002 -41.54 29.54 2.08
C LEU A 1002 -41.25 29.53 0.56
N LYS A 1003 -40.60 28.46 0.09
CA LYS A 1003 -40.20 28.30 -1.31
C LYS A 1003 -41.35 27.78 -2.16
N ILE A 1004 -42.11 26.80 -1.65
CA ILE A 1004 -43.23 26.17 -2.35
C ILE A 1004 -44.36 27.18 -2.60
N GLU A 1005 -44.70 28.01 -1.63
CA GLU A 1005 -45.69 29.08 -1.79
C GLU A 1005 -45.28 30.09 -2.88
N ALA A 1006 -43.99 30.49 -2.93
CA ALA A 1006 -43.49 31.34 -4.01
C ALA A 1006 -43.59 30.66 -5.39
N MET A 1007 -43.33 29.36 -5.46
CA MET A 1007 -43.49 28.55 -6.67
C MET A 1007 -44.96 28.44 -7.10
N MET A 1008 -45.87 28.27 -6.15
CA MET A 1008 -47.32 28.24 -6.38
C MET A 1008 -47.82 29.59 -6.92
N HIS A 1009 -47.33 30.72 -6.40
CA HIS A 1009 -47.64 32.05 -6.92
C HIS A 1009 -47.23 32.21 -8.38
N ALA A 1010 -46.00 31.81 -8.73
CA ALA A 1010 -45.52 31.87 -10.10
C ALA A 1010 -46.37 31.02 -11.06
N GLN A 1011 -46.82 29.85 -10.60
CA GLN A 1011 -47.71 29.00 -11.37
C GLN A 1011 -49.11 29.61 -11.52
N LYS A 1012 -49.67 30.16 -10.44
CA LYS A 1012 -51.01 30.78 -10.44
C LYS A 1012 -51.11 31.98 -11.38
N LEU A 1013 -50.03 32.76 -11.49
CA LEU A 1013 -49.91 33.89 -12.42
C LEU A 1013 -49.55 33.48 -13.86
N GLY A 1014 -49.47 32.17 -14.14
CA GLY A 1014 -49.14 31.65 -15.48
C GLY A 1014 -47.72 31.96 -15.95
N LYS A 1015 -46.80 32.35 -15.05
CA LYS A 1015 -45.39 32.62 -15.42
C LYS A 1015 -44.57 31.34 -15.59
N VAL A 1016 -45.02 30.27 -14.96
CA VAL A 1016 -44.57 28.89 -15.18
C VAL A 1016 -45.77 27.95 -15.21
N LYS A 1017 -45.69 26.88 -15.99
CA LYS A 1017 -46.66 25.78 -16.05
C LYS A 1017 -46.51 24.88 -14.83
N ASN A 1018 -45.27 24.64 -14.40
CA ASN A 1018 -44.97 23.86 -13.21
C ASN A 1018 -44.13 24.69 -12.23
N GLY A 1019 -44.71 24.99 -11.06
CA GLY A 1019 -44.09 25.78 -9.99
C GLY A 1019 -42.71 25.28 -9.60
N TRP A 1020 -42.48 23.96 -9.60
CA TRP A 1020 -41.18 23.37 -9.25
C TRP A 1020 -40.03 23.85 -10.16
N HIS A 1021 -40.32 24.19 -11.41
CA HIS A 1021 -39.30 24.62 -12.37
C HIS A 1021 -38.65 25.98 -12.01
N VAL A 1022 -39.29 26.79 -11.17
CA VAL A 1022 -38.67 27.98 -10.57
C VAL A 1022 -37.38 27.57 -9.83
N LEU A 1023 -37.38 26.48 -9.07
CA LEU A 1023 -36.20 26.02 -8.34
C LEU A 1023 -35.06 25.60 -9.27
N ALA A 1024 -35.39 24.91 -10.37
CA ALA A 1024 -34.42 24.53 -11.39
C ALA A 1024 -33.75 25.77 -11.99
N ARG A 1025 -34.54 26.80 -12.34
CA ARG A 1025 -34.03 28.08 -12.84
C ARG A 1025 -33.17 28.83 -11.80
N VAL A 1026 -33.54 28.82 -10.50
CA VAL A 1026 -32.69 29.38 -9.42
C VAL A 1026 -31.32 28.68 -9.38
N HIS A 1027 -31.29 27.34 -9.46
CA HIS A 1027 -30.04 26.59 -9.46
C HIS A 1027 -29.17 26.90 -10.68
N MET A 1028 -29.78 27.08 -11.86
CA MET A 1028 -29.08 27.52 -13.07
C MET A 1028 -28.49 28.92 -12.90
N LEU A 1029 -29.28 29.86 -12.40
CA LEU A 1029 -28.84 31.23 -12.14
C LEU A 1029 -27.68 31.27 -11.14
N GLN A 1030 -27.71 30.44 -10.10
CA GLN A 1030 -26.62 30.37 -9.12
C GLN A 1030 -25.30 29.91 -9.74
N ARG A 1031 -25.35 28.92 -10.65
CA ARG A 1031 -24.16 28.48 -11.39
C ARG A 1031 -23.68 29.56 -12.35
N GLU A 1032 -24.61 30.22 -13.04
CA GLU A 1032 -24.30 31.29 -14.00
C GLU A 1032 -23.68 32.51 -13.32
N MET A 1033 -24.14 32.85 -12.12
CA MET A 1033 -23.59 33.94 -11.31
C MET A 1033 -22.07 33.81 -11.13
N ARG A 1034 -21.55 32.58 -10.95
CA ARG A 1034 -20.10 32.35 -10.83
C ARG A 1034 -19.35 32.66 -12.13
N ARG A 1035 -19.97 32.43 -13.29
CA ARG A 1035 -19.40 32.75 -14.60
C ARG A 1035 -19.52 34.25 -14.89
N ALA A 1036 -20.67 34.85 -14.60
CA ALA A 1036 -20.94 36.26 -14.80
C ALA A 1036 -19.95 37.16 -14.04
N LYS A 1037 -19.53 36.77 -12.82
CA LYS A 1037 -18.53 37.53 -12.04
C LYS A 1037 -17.17 37.74 -12.72
N LYS A 1038 -16.82 36.96 -13.74
CA LYS A 1038 -15.57 37.14 -14.51
C LYS A 1038 -15.64 38.29 -15.50
N ASP A 1039 -16.83 38.65 -15.93
CA ASP A 1039 -17.11 39.75 -16.86
C ASP A 1039 -18.41 40.44 -16.41
N TRP A 1040 -18.33 41.05 -15.23
CA TRP A 1040 -19.52 41.40 -14.47
C TRP A 1040 -20.34 42.51 -15.13
N GLU A 1041 -19.70 43.56 -15.61
CA GLU A 1041 -20.41 44.74 -16.14
C GLU A 1041 -21.22 44.41 -17.39
N THR A 1042 -20.75 43.48 -18.23
CA THR A 1042 -21.48 43.04 -19.43
C THR A 1042 -22.59 42.05 -19.09
N ARG A 1043 -22.44 41.24 -18.03
CA ARG A 1043 -23.35 40.12 -17.73
C ARG A 1043 -24.33 40.37 -16.58
N LYS A 1044 -24.15 41.41 -15.78
CA LYS A 1044 -24.98 41.69 -14.58
C LYS A 1044 -26.47 41.79 -14.88
N THR A 1045 -26.85 42.32 -16.04
CA THR A 1045 -28.26 42.40 -16.48
C THR A 1045 -28.82 41.02 -16.82
N ALA A 1046 -28.05 40.18 -17.53
CA ALA A 1046 -28.47 38.83 -17.93
C ALA A 1046 -28.67 37.87 -16.73
N VAL A 1047 -28.08 38.20 -15.57
CA VAL A 1047 -28.27 37.44 -14.32
C VAL A 1047 -29.20 38.15 -13.32
N GLY A 1048 -29.81 39.28 -13.68
CA GLY A 1048 -30.81 39.95 -12.84
C GLY A 1048 -30.27 40.86 -11.74
N PHE A 1049 -29.01 41.33 -11.83
CA PHE A 1049 -28.38 42.18 -10.81
C PHE A 1049 -27.77 43.47 -11.41
N SER A 1050 -28.48 44.08 -12.37
CA SER A 1050 -28.03 45.26 -13.14
C SER A 1050 -27.57 46.45 -12.29
N THR A 1051 -28.14 46.63 -11.10
CA THR A 1051 -27.85 47.73 -10.17
C THR A 1051 -26.67 47.46 -9.24
N TYR A 1052 -26.11 46.25 -9.23
CA TYR A 1052 -25.00 45.84 -8.38
C TYR A 1052 -23.65 45.99 -9.10
N SER A 1053 -22.65 46.52 -8.42
CA SER A 1053 -21.23 46.43 -8.79
C SER A 1053 -20.65 45.06 -8.43
N LEU A 1054 -19.48 44.74 -9.00
CA LEU A 1054 -18.77 43.48 -8.71
C LEU A 1054 -18.43 43.35 -7.21
N ASN A 1055 -18.03 44.44 -6.56
CA ASN A 1055 -17.71 44.44 -5.12
C ASN A 1055 -18.97 44.17 -4.27
N GLU A 1056 -20.12 44.72 -4.64
CA GLU A 1056 -21.39 44.49 -3.93
C GLU A 1056 -21.88 43.05 -4.10
N ILE A 1057 -21.88 42.49 -5.33
CA ILE A 1057 -22.31 41.09 -5.55
C ILE A 1057 -21.36 40.07 -4.92
N ASN A 1058 -20.11 40.45 -4.63
CA ASN A 1058 -19.18 39.61 -3.87
C ASN A 1058 -19.46 39.62 -2.36
N LYS A 1059 -20.24 40.59 -1.86
CA LYS A 1059 -20.59 40.76 -0.44
C LYS A 1059 -22.09 40.56 -0.17
N ILE A 1060 -22.88 40.25 -1.19
CA ILE A 1060 -24.33 40.09 -1.07
C ILE A 1060 -24.69 38.97 -0.05
N GLY A 1061 -25.64 39.26 0.83
CA GLY A 1061 -26.20 38.27 1.76
C GLY A 1061 -27.08 37.25 1.04
N HIS A 1062 -27.34 36.10 1.65
CA HIS A 1062 -28.12 35.06 0.98
C HIS A 1062 -29.57 35.45 0.79
N ASN A 1063 -30.19 36.12 1.76
CA ASN A 1063 -31.57 36.58 1.61
C ASN A 1063 -31.72 37.54 0.43
N ASP A 1064 -30.86 38.56 0.32
CA ASP A 1064 -30.84 39.50 -0.80
C ASP A 1064 -30.70 38.77 -2.14
N TRP A 1065 -29.74 37.85 -2.23
CA TRP A 1065 -29.52 37.09 -3.46
C TRP A 1065 -30.74 36.23 -3.82
N LEU A 1066 -31.30 35.51 -2.85
CA LEU A 1066 -32.43 34.60 -3.09
C LEU A 1066 -33.72 35.34 -3.42
N VAL A 1067 -34.04 36.44 -2.74
CA VAL A 1067 -35.28 37.20 -3.03
C VAL A 1067 -35.21 37.83 -4.43
N VAL A 1068 -34.06 38.37 -4.83
CA VAL A 1068 -33.83 38.85 -6.21
C VAL A 1068 -33.89 37.69 -7.20
N ALA A 1069 -33.21 36.57 -6.92
CA ALA A 1069 -33.17 35.41 -7.80
C ALA A 1069 -34.56 34.80 -8.03
N TYR A 1070 -35.34 34.55 -6.97
CA TYR A 1070 -36.70 34.03 -7.09
C TYR A 1070 -37.57 34.97 -7.94
N SER A 1071 -37.47 36.29 -7.70
CA SER A 1071 -38.24 37.27 -8.48
C SER A 1071 -37.83 37.27 -9.96
N TYR A 1072 -36.52 37.23 -10.22
CA TYR A 1072 -35.95 37.22 -11.57
C TYR A 1072 -36.35 35.98 -12.37
N VAL A 1073 -36.16 34.78 -11.80
CA VAL A 1073 -36.39 33.53 -12.55
C VAL A 1073 -37.86 33.15 -12.69
N ALA A 1074 -38.71 33.58 -11.74
CA ALA A 1074 -40.15 33.40 -11.82
C ALA A 1074 -40.84 34.47 -12.67
N GLN A 1075 -40.18 35.61 -12.93
CA GLN A 1075 -40.80 36.81 -13.52
C GLN A 1075 -42.01 37.32 -12.73
N VAL A 1076 -41.86 37.31 -11.39
CA VAL A 1076 -42.85 37.77 -10.42
C VAL A 1076 -42.16 38.71 -9.44
N ASP A 1077 -42.79 39.83 -9.13
CA ASP A 1077 -42.32 40.68 -8.05
C ASP A 1077 -42.79 40.11 -6.69
N PHE A 1078 -41.87 39.42 -6.00
CA PHE A 1078 -42.12 38.78 -4.71
C PHE A 1078 -41.91 39.69 -3.49
N ARG A 1079 -41.68 41.00 -3.67
CA ARG A 1079 -41.43 41.90 -2.53
C ARG A 1079 -42.55 41.83 -1.50
N ASP A 1080 -43.79 41.97 -1.95
CA ASP A 1080 -44.96 41.91 -1.08
C ASP A 1080 -45.11 40.53 -0.39
N TYR A 1081 -44.74 39.45 -1.07
CA TYR A 1081 -44.76 38.09 -0.50
C TYR A 1081 -43.71 37.90 0.60
N PHE A 1082 -42.46 38.26 0.33
CA PHE A 1082 -41.38 38.11 1.33
C PHE A 1082 -41.54 39.05 2.52
N ASP A 1083 -42.09 40.25 2.30
CA ASP A 1083 -42.48 41.17 3.38
C ASP A 1083 -43.62 40.58 4.23
N MET A 1084 -44.65 40.03 3.59
CA MET A 1084 -45.79 39.40 4.25
C MET A 1084 -45.37 38.24 5.16
N VAL A 1085 -44.39 37.43 4.75
CA VAL A 1085 -43.87 36.31 5.55
C VAL A 1085 -42.65 36.68 6.40
N GLY A 1086 -42.25 37.96 6.44
CA GLY A 1086 -41.24 38.48 7.36
C GLY A 1086 -39.81 38.00 7.08
N ILE A 1087 -39.42 37.81 5.81
CA ILE A 1087 -38.02 37.54 5.43
C ILE A 1087 -37.28 38.86 5.21
N PRO A 1088 -36.23 39.17 6.00
CA PRO A 1088 -35.51 40.43 5.85
C PRO A 1088 -34.55 40.40 4.65
N TYR A 1089 -34.57 41.47 3.85
CA TYR A 1089 -33.64 41.73 2.75
C TYR A 1089 -33.40 43.24 2.60
N SER A 1090 -32.30 43.63 1.97
CA SER A 1090 -31.86 45.03 1.92
C SER A 1090 -32.71 45.91 1.01
N LYS A 1091 -32.65 47.23 1.26
CA LYS A 1091 -33.20 48.25 0.37
C LYS A 1091 -32.67 48.11 -1.07
N LYS A 1092 -31.39 47.76 -1.23
CA LYS A 1092 -30.76 47.58 -2.55
C LYS A 1092 -31.39 46.41 -3.32
N ALA A 1093 -31.62 45.27 -2.66
CA ALA A 1093 -32.33 44.14 -3.27
C ALA A 1093 -33.78 44.52 -3.64
N ARG A 1094 -34.46 45.28 -2.77
CA ARG A 1094 -35.80 45.82 -3.06
C ARG A 1094 -35.84 46.71 -4.30
N GLU A 1095 -34.86 47.61 -4.43
CA GLU A 1095 -34.71 48.51 -5.57
C GLU A 1095 -34.37 47.73 -6.85
N GLN A 1096 -33.49 46.73 -6.77
CA GLN A 1096 -33.17 45.84 -7.90
C GLN A 1096 -34.42 45.14 -8.43
N ILE A 1097 -35.26 44.57 -7.57
CA ILE A 1097 -36.49 43.88 -7.99
C ILE A 1097 -37.47 44.87 -8.63
N ALA A 1098 -37.54 46.10 -8.11
CA ALA A 1098 -38.36 47.16 -8.70
C ALA A 1098 -38.03 47.40 -10.19
N THR A 1099 -36.74 47.30 -10.55
CA THR A 1099 -36.29 47.54 -11.93
C THR A 1099 -36.80 46.53 -12.94
N PHE A 1100 -37.27 45.35 -12.50
CA PHE A 1100 -37.78 44.32 -13.40
C PHE A 1100 -39.17 44.65 -13.97
N GLY A 1101 -39.97 45.45 -13.26
CA GLY A 1101 -41.33 45.78 -13.70
C GLY A 1101 -42.29 44.58 -13.78
N PHE A 1102 -42.02 43.50 -13.05
CA PHE A 1102 -42.86 42.30 -13.06
C PHE A 1102 -44.19 42.49 -12.32
N GLU A 1103 -45.16 41.65 -12.68
CA GLU A 1103 -46.43 41.52 -11.97
C GLU A 1103 -46.19 41.05 -10.53
N LYS A 1104 -46.90 41.67 -9.57
CA LYS A 1104 -46.72 41.39 -8.14
C LYS A 1104 -47.37 40.07 -7.74
N ALA A 1105 -46.72 39.36 -6.82
CA ALA A 1105 -47.33 38.23 -6.14
C ALA A 1105 -48.59 38.68 -5.36
N LEU A 1106 -49.58 37.79 -5.28
CA LEU A 1106 -50.81 38.06 -4.52
C LEU A 1106 -50.49 38.11 -3.02
N LYS A 1107 -51.18 38.98 -2.27
CA LYS A 1107 -51.13 39.00 -0.78
C LYS A 1107 -52.00 37.90 -0.19
N THR A 1108 -51.73 36.68 -0.62
CA THR A 1108 -52.45 35.46 -0.25
C THR A 1108 -51.44 34.35 0.02
N LEU A 1109 -51.84 33.36 0.80
CA LEU A 1109 -51.13 32.08 0.90
C LEU A 1109 -52.00 30.97 0.35
N PHE A 1110 -51.37 29.96 -0.25
CA PHE A 1110 -52.03 28.77 -0.74
C PHE A 1110 -52.43 27.88 0.44
N VAL A 1111 -53.56 27.20 0.29
CA VAL A 1111 -54.08 26.27 1.29
C VAL A 1111 -54.10 24.86 0.75
N SER A 1112 -53.73 23.92 1.61
CA SER A 1112 -53.57 22.51 1.26
C SER A 1112 -53.68 21.67 2.52
N THR A 1113 -54.02 20.40 2.37
CA THR A 1113 -53.74 19.39 3.40
C THR A 1113 -52.23 19.21 3.56
N ASN A 1114 -51.80 18.55 4.64
CA ASN A 1114 -50.37 18.39 4.93
C ASN A 1114 -49.58 17.72 3.81
N THR A 1115 -50.19 16.90 2.96
CA THR A 1115 -49.52 16.19 1.85
C THR A 1115 -50.00 16.62 0.47
N GLY A 1116 -50.97 17.55 0.38
CA GLY A 1116 -51.57 17.96 -0.89
C GLY A 1116 -50.63 18.70 -1.86
N TYR A 1117 -49.45 19.14 -1.44
CA TYR A 1117 -48.48 19.83 -2.32
C TYR A 1117 -47.85 18.92 -3.40
N CYS A 1118 -47.97 17.61 -3.23
CA CYS A 1118 -47.40 16.62 -4.14
C CYS A 1118 -48.44 15.65 -4.71
N LYS A 1119 -49.72 15.83 -4.38
CA LYS A 1119 -50.84 15.02 -4.86
C LYS A 1119 -52.12 15.85 -4.95
N GLU A 1120 -53.22 15.22 -5.33
CA GLU A 1120 -54.53 15.89 -5.32
C GLU A 1120 -55.14 15.89 -3.91
N ASP A 1121 -55.80 16.99 -3.55
CA ASP A 1121 -56.63 17.08 -2.36
C ASP A 1121 -57.79 18.05 -2.58
N LYS A 1122 -58.62 18.27 -1.55
CA LYS A 1122 -59.81 19.13 -1.63
C LYS A 1122 -59.53 20.60 -2.00
N TYR A 1123 -58.28 21.05 -1.98
CA TYR A 1123 -57.91 22.42 -2.28
C TYR A 1123 -57.33 22.60 -3.69
N GLY A 1124 -57.12 21.50 -4.43
CA GLY A 1124 -56.65 21.50 -5.81
C GLY A 1124 -55.66 20.36 -6.09
N ARG A 1125 -54.92 20.46 -7.19
CA ARG A 1125 -54.01 19.40 -7.66
C ARG A 1125 -52.56 19.87 -7.65
N LEU A 1126 -51.66 19.12 -7.00
CA LEU A 1126 -50.23 19.39 -6.93
C LEU A 1126 -49.91 20.80 -6.38
N LEU A 1127 -49.35 21.70 -7.20
CA LEU A 1127 -49.08 23.09 -6.82
C LEU A 1127 -50.19 24.06 -7.28
N ASP A 1128 -51.18 23.62 -8.04
CA ASP A 1128 -52.36 24.43 -8.37
C ASP A 1128 -53.38 24.29 -7.24
N LYS A 1129 -53.30 25.20 -6.28
CA LYS A 1129 -54.12 25.21 -5.07
C LYS A 1129 -54.96 26.48 -4.96
N SER A 1130 -56.02 26.38 -4.18
CA SER A 1130 -56.80 27.53 -3.72
C SER A 1130 -55.97 28.41 -2.78
N THR A 1131 -56.25 29.70 -2.74
CA THR A 1131 -55.56 30.66 -1.86
C THR A 1131 -56.52 31.31 -0.88
N LEU A 1132 -56.01 31.76 0.26
CA LEU A 1132 -56.70 32.61 1.23
C LEU A 1132 -55.96 33.95 1.40
N PRO A 1133 -56.68 35.07 1.53
CA PRO A 1133 -56.07 36.38 1.77
C PRO A 1133 -55.40 36.47 3.15
N ILE A 1134 -54.31 37.26 3.21
CA ILE A 1134 -53.67 37.65 4.47
C ILE A 1134 -54.15 39.04 4.88
N ASP A 1135 -55.27 39.06 5.61
CA ASP A 1135 -56.05 40.28 5.96
C ASP A 1135 -56.29 40.48 7.47
N GLY A 1136 -55.80 39.56 8.30
CA GLY A 1136 -55.97 39.56 9.76
C GLY A 1136 -57.32 39.03 10.27
N THR A 1137 -58.27 38.69 9.40
CA THR A 1137 -59.63 38.24 9.79
C THR A 1137 -60.03 36.89 9.17
N THR A 1138 -59.54 36.58 7.98
CA THR A 1138 -59.78 35.31 7.30
C THR A 1138 -59.18 34.14 8.10
N SER A 1139 -60.00 33.11 8.30
CA SER A 1139 -59.60 31.89 9.01
C SER A 1139 -59.31 30.75 8.04
N PHE A 1140 -58.34 29.90 8.39
CA PHE A 1140 -58.12 28.65 7.69
C PHE A 1140 -59.25 27.69 8.07
N THR A 1141 -60.25 27.57 7.21
CA THR A 1141 -61.38 26.66 7.42
C THR A 1141 -60.89 25.21 7.31
N TYR A 1142 -61.19 24.43 8.36
CA TYR A 1142 -60.80 23.04 8.64
C TYR A 1142 -59.50 22.85 9.43
#